data_AF-A0A317VJH1-F1
#
_entry.id   AF-A0A317VJH1-F1
#
_cell.length_a   1.000
_cell.length_b   1.000
_cell.length_c   1.000
_cell.angle_alpha   90.00
_cell.angle_beta   90.00
_cell.angle_gamma   90.00
#
_symmetry.space_group_name_H-M   'P 1'
#
loop_
_entity.id
_entity.type
_entity.pdbx_description
1 polymer ?
#
loop_
_entity_poly.entity_id
_entity_poly.type
_entity_poly.pdbx_seq_one_letter_code
_entity_poly.pdbx_strand_id
1 'polypeptide(L)'
;MSVNDRRASYMSAPRPRVASNRVGDAEKAALRSAASPLQSESMDHRGSTSSQRTRASGDKRAERMALQTRERSQVRTRNPVKESSSAGNRGEMMLERSRSKRGSQPEAASPNARKKEKQPAETPWSPQASLMPHSTAPLASRVSVPPLASTLPQYLQPIPLRELAADAQEKAVLEDLLYVFMGFEGQYIHYRGSYDPSSEKDRLTGPEFQLPTGIDPTLKDLTQSTLRIATHYSALEAFVEVQSRAEYGAVSHSLCATIRKLLKEYLVLVAQLENELLNNPTFTLHLLHLHTMPTSQCLAQLYSLGQELLRRNGLLDQDLDESIDDFDDVDNILEQLKEGGDLVPGAMSSKKICKGGNVLRLLTERLATFSGDPTTKALLERLLRDASRPYMTMLNEWLHHGGIKDPHGEFLVKEQKWIKREKLEEDYTDEYWEKRYTIRDNEIPPQLESVKDKVLLAGKYLNVVRECGGVDVSKAVKDVPKTLDDPRFLDNVNAAYTYANASLLNLLLTKNSLTTRFRSLKHYFFLDRSDFFSYFLELGASELRKPAKNVNESKLQSLLDLVLRQPGSIAAQDPFKEDVKVRMNKIGLTKWLMQVVSVSGIDQDHPEAAIERYQAPSQGVEDDKDIVGFDALELDYSVPFPLSLVISRKTVLRYQLIFRHILSLRHLETMLVTSWLDQSKVVAWRHKSSDRRLELWKRRAWNLRSKMLVFVQQLLYFCTAEVVEPNWQSLMDRVNGTDADGSEVTVNGTKQVNRTVDQLMQDHVDFLDTCLKECMLTQAKLLKIHHRLMTCCTMFSSWATSSLARALASADPDLAGNKAAGSDGRGYDPSRIDKLEETLKRCEEHFNRHLRILMDSLNYYAATESVVLLKLAHALSAISKED
;
A
#
# COMPACT_ATOMS: atom_id res chain seq x y z
N MET A 1 34.11 4.83 65.92
CA MET A 1 33.23 4.32 67.00
C MET A 1 32.53 3.05 66.50
N SER A 2 31.80 2.34 67.37
CA SER A 2 31.07 1.09 67.08
C SER A 2 29.99 1.27 65.96
N VAL A 3 29.39 0.25 65.31
CA VAL A 3 28.99 -1.10 65.77
C VAL A 3 29.13 -2.21 64.69
N ASN A 4 29.53 -3.39 65.18
CA ASN A 4 29.33 -4.82 64.79
C ASN A 4 28.20 -5.22 63.79
N ASP A 5 28.14 -6.43 63.19
CA ASP A 5 28.96 -7.66 63.34
C ASP A 5 29.05 -8.56 62.06
N ARG A 6 29.73 -9.71 62.20
CA ARG A 6 30.19 -10.68 61.19
C ARG A 6 29.19 -11.80 60.83
N ARG A 7 29.41 -12.44 59.67
CA ARG A 7 29.27 -13.91 59.50
C ARG A 7 30.14 -14.44 58.35
N ALA A 8 30.65 -15.68 58.44
CA ALA A 8 31.53 -16.27 57.43
C ALA A 8 31.56 -17.82 57.42
N SER A 9 31.59 -18.41 56.21
CA SER A 9 32.13 -19.75 55.83
C SER A 9 31.48 -21.02 56.45
N TYR A 10 31.69 -22.28 55.99
CA TYR A 10 32.58 -22.88 54.95
C TYR A 10 31.89 -24.04 54.16
N MET A 11 32.53 -24.42 53.05
CA MET A 11 32.18 -25.30 51.90
C MET A 11 32.08 -26.83 52.13
N SER A 12 31.57 -27.60 51.13
CA SER A 12 32.28 -28.72 50.43
C SER A 12 31.38 -29.56 49.46
N ALA A 13 31.96 -30.47 48.65
CA ALA A 13 31.32 -31.42 47.70
C ALA A 13 32.19 -32.69 47.52
N PRO A 14 31.69 -33.86 46.99
CA PRO A 14 31.96 -34.26 45.58
C PRO A 14 30.96 -35.26 44.89
N ARG A 15 31.37 -35.86 43.75
CA ARG A 15 30.73 -36.83 42.79
C ARG A 15 30.77 -38.33 43.30
N PRO A 16 30.33 -39.46 42.61
CA PRO A 16 30.21 -39.74 41.13
C PRO A 16 29.30 -40.91 40.54
N ARG A 17 29.39 -41.12 39.19
CA ARG A 17 29.32 -42.39 38.35
C ARG A 17 28.03 -43.18 37.97
N VAL A 18 27.68 -43.15 36.65
CA VAL A 18 27.59 -44.25 35.62
C VAL A 18 26.57 -45.44 35.69
N ALA A 19 26.03 -45.84 34.50
CA ALA A 19 25.32 -47.10 34.07
C ALA A 19 23.79 -47.25 34.36
N SER A 20 22.99 -48.16 33.74
CA SER A 20 22.91 -48.71 32.34
C SER A 20 21.67 -49.64 32.14
N ASN A 21 21.08 -49.68 30.93
CA ASN A 21 20.24 -50.74 30.30
C ASN A 21 18.82 -51.19 30.81
N ARG A 22 17.86 -51.09 29.87
CA ARG A 22 16.81 -52.09 29.43
C ARG A 22 15.52 -52.40 30.24
N VAL A 23 14.52 -52.89 29.47
CA VAL A 23 13.20 -53.51 29.80
C VAL A 23 12.11 -52.55 30.32
N GLY A 24 10.83 -52.61 29.95
CA GLY A 24 10.14 -53.37 28.86
C GLY A 24 8.75 -53.93 29.26
N ASP A 25 7.68 -53.55 28.53
CA ASP A 25 6.30 -54.14 28.52
C ASP A 25 5.50 -54.13 29.87
N ALA A 26 4.17 -54.33 29.96
CA ALA A 26 3.00 -54.05 29.08
C ALA A 26 1.68 -54.22 29.91
N GLU A 27 0.50 -54.06 29.28
CA GLU A 27 -0.88 -54.30 29.81
C GLU A 27 -1.40 -53.31 30.91
N LYS A 28 -2.72 -53.11 31.15
CA LYS A 28 -3.90 -53.97 30.93
C LYS A 28 -5.26 -53.21 30.82
N ALA A 29 -6.25 -53.89 30.22
CA ALA A 29 -7.74 -53.79 30.25
C ALA A 29 -8.47 -52.56 30.87
N ALA A 30 -9.58 -51.99 30.35
CA ALA A 30 -10.73 -52.45 29.52
C ALA A 30 -11.87 -53.20 30.25
N LEU A 31 -13.15 -52.87 29.91
CA LEU A 31 -14.44 -53.64 29.95
C LEU A 31 -15.63 -52.62 29.92
N ARG A 32 -16.51 -52.57 28.89
CA ARG A 32 -17.81 -53.28 28.65
C ARG A 32 -19.01 -52.74 29.47
N SER A 33 -20.30 -52.86 29.08
CA SER A 33 -21.01 -53.68 28.04
C SER A 33 -22.20 -52.91 27.39
N ALA A 34 -22.57 -53.15 26.13
CA ALA A 34 -23.73 -53.95 25.60
C ALA A 34 -25.15 -53.34 25.81
N ALA A 35 -26.21 -53.66 25.04
CA ALA A 35 -26.45 -54.75 24.08
C ALA A 35 -27.42 -54.36 22.91
N SER A 36 -27.68 -55.30 21.98
CA SER A 36 -28.57 -55.16 20.79
C SER A 36 -29.87 -55.99 20.91
N PRO A 37 -30.89 -55.76 20.04
CA PRO A 37 -31.25 -56.81 19.06
C PRO A 37 -31.11 -56.52 17.53
N LEU A 38 -32.19 -56.62 16.73
CA LEU A 38 -32.31 -57.46 15.51
C LEU A 38 -33.47 -56.98 14.60
N GLN A 39 -33.69 -57.37 13.32
CA GLN A 39 -32.91 -58.05 12.24
C GLN A 39 -33.74 -58.01 10.93
N SER A 40 -33.11 -57.80 9.76
CA SER A 40 -33.66 -58.13 8.41
C SER A 40 -32.56 -58.14 7.33
N GLU A 41 -32.87 -58.62 6.11
CA GLU A 41 -31.88 -59.11 5.13
C GLU A 41 -31.93 -58.44 3.74
N SER A 42 -30.75 -58.30 3.10
CA SER A 42 -30.53 -58.33 1.62
C SER A 42 -31.15 -57.19 0.76
N MET A 43 -30.58 -56.70 -0.35
CA MET A 43 -29.35 -56.99 -1.12
C MET A 43 -28.68 -55.61 -1.50
N ASP A 44 -27.63 -55.43 -2.33
CA ASP A 44 -26.80 -56.36 -3.13
C ASP A 44 -25.36 -55.82 -3.42
N HIS A 45 -24.65 -56.56 -4.27
CA HIS A 45 -23.51 -56.30 -5.14
C HIS A 45 -23.31 -54.86 -5.66
N ARG A 46 -22.07 -54.41 -5.93
CA ARG A 46 -20.71 -54.96 -5.67
C ARG A 46 -19.66 -53.85 -5.84
N GLY A 47 -18.50 -53.97 -5.19
CA GLY A 47 -17.35 -53.08 -5.43
C GLY A 47 -16.00 -53.80 -5.25
N SER A 48 -14.96 -53.30 -5.93
CA SER A 48 -13.54 -53.71 -5.82
C SER A 48 -12.65 -52.74 -6.65
N THR A 49 -11.68 -52.02 -6.06
CA THR A 49 -10.25 -52.37 -5.83
C THR A 49 -9.41 -52.50 -7.11
N SER A 50 -8.11 -52.18 -7.19
CA SER A 50 -7.13 -51.53 -6.28
C SER A 50 -5.83 -51.18 -7.05
N SER A 51 -4.98 -50.31 -6.49
CA SER A 51 -3.49 -50.26 -6.67
C SER A 51 -2.88 -49.99 -8.07
N GLN A 52 -1.57 -49.70 -8.23
CA GLN A 52 -0.66 -48.76 -7.52
C GLN A 52 0.62 -48.54 -8.37
N ARG A 53 1.19 -47.32 -8.42
CA ARG A 53 2.60 -46.94 -8.79
C ARG A 53 3.33 -47.66 -9.96
N THR A 54 3.73 -46.90 -10.99
CA THR A 54 5.13 -46.48 -11.32
C THR A 54 5.19 -45.68 -12.64
N ARG A 55 6.35 -45.09 -13.02
CA ARG A 55 6.46 -44.10 -14.13
C ARG A 55 7.90 -44.00 -14.70
N ALA A 56 8.11 -44.32 -15.99
CA ALA A 56 9.32 -44.00 -16.78
C ALA A 56 9.08 -44.13 -18.31
N SER A 57 9.94 -43.52 -19.14
CA SER A 57 9.91 -43.48 -20.63
C SER A 57 9.91 -44.85 -21.34
N GLY A 58 9.45 -44.97 -22.61
CA GLY A 58 8.85 -43.96 -23.49
C GLY A 58 8.80 -44.36 -25.00
N ASP A 59 8.31 -43.43 -25.84
CA ASP A 59 8.31 -43.39 -27.32
C ASP A 59 7.18 -44.09 -28.15
N LYS A 60 6.46 -43.25 -28.93
CA LYS A 60 5.72 -43.46 -30.21
C LYS A 60 4.76 -44.67 -30.46
N ARG A 61 3.44 -44.38 -30.58
CA ARG A 61 2.64 -44.32 -31.86
C ARG A 61 1.22 -44.95 -31.85
N ALA A 62 0.19 -44.09 -32.05
CA ALA A 62 -1.21 -44.41 -32.45
C ALA A 62 -2.05 -45.27 -31.47
N GLU A 63 -3.39 -45.38 -31.50
CA GLU A 63 -4.51 -44.82 -32.30
C GLU A 63 -5.56 -44.20 -31.30
N ARG A 64 -6.18 -43.03 -31.51
CA ARG A 64 -7.27 -42.65 -32.44
C ARG A 64 -8.68 -43.16 -32.04
N MET A 65 -9.56 -42.24 -31.58
CA MET A 65 -10.93 -42.02 -32.10
C MET A 65 -11.77 -41.12 -31.16
N ALA A 66 -12.43 -40.12 -31.74
CA ALA A 66 -13.59 -39.43 -31.18
C ALA A 66 -14.63 -39.27 -32.31
N LEU A 67 -15.90 -39.53 -32.03
CA LEU A 67 -16.96 -39.54 -33.05
C LEU A 67 -17.60 -38.16 -33.19
N GLN A 68 -17.62 -37.63 -34.42
CA GLN A 68 -18.46 -36.51 -34.81
C GLN A 68 -19.67 -37.01 -35.60
N THR A 69 -20.86 -36.50 -35.26
CA THR A 69 -22.05 -36.62 -36.12
C THR A 69 -21.96 -35.62 -37.27
N ARG A 70 -22.64 -35.90 -38.38
CA ARG A 70 -22.30 -35.39 -39.72
C ARG A 70 -23.50 -34.77 -40.41
N GLU A 71 -23.30 -33.58 -40.98
CA GLU A 71 -24.10 -33.10 -42.12
C GLU A 71 -23.18 -32.60 -43.24
N ARG A 72 -23.74 -32.30 -44.43
CA ARG A 72 -22.98 -32.42 -45.69
C ARG A 72 -23.37 -31.36 -46.72
N SER A 73 -22.42 -30.49 -47.07
CA SER A 73 -22.47 -29.62 -48.25
C SER A 73 -21.16 -29.76 -49.06
N GLN A 74 -21.21 -29.45 -50.37
CA GLN A 74 -20.04 -29.53 -51.26
C GLN A 74 -19.64 -28.16 -51.80
N VAL A 75 -18.33 -27.95 -51.92
CA VAL A 75 -17.70 -26.72 -52.41
C VAL A 75 -17.13 -26.94 -53.81
N ARG A 76 -17.16 -25.93 -54.69
CA ARG A 76 -16.18 -25.82 -55.80
C ARG A 76 -15.83 -24.38 -56.20
N THR A 77 -14.98 -23.77 -55.39
CA THR A 77 -13.80 -22.95 -55.76
C THR A 77 -13.74 -22.26 -57.14
N ARG A 78 -13.45 -20.95 -57.13
CA ARG A 78 -12.28 -20.39 -57.84
C ARG A 78 -11.82 -19.03 -57.26
N ASN A 79 -10.63 -18.61 -57.68
CA ASN A 79 -9.81 -17.44 -57.23
C ASN A 79 -8.81 -17.14 -58.39
N PRO A 80 -7.91 -16.10 -58.40
CA PRO A 80 -7.65 -15.02 -57.42
C PRO A 80 -7.33 -13.60 -58.02
N VAL A 81 -6.86 -12.64 -57.16
CA VAL A 81 -6.06 -11.39 -57.41
C VAL A 81 -6.62 -10.24 -58.29
N LYS A 82 -6.22 -8.94 -58.19
CA LYS A 82 -5.23 -8.16 -57.37
C LYS A 82 -5.64 -6.65 -57.27
N GLU A 83 -5.05 -5.89 -56.33
CA GLU A 83 -4.62 -4.44 -56.30
C GLU A 83 -5.25 -3.35 -57.22
N SER A 84 -5.30 -2.03 -56.88
CA SER A 84 -5.02 -1.25 -55.65
C SER A 84 -5.44 0.25 -55.77
N SER A 85 -5.54 0.96 -54.62
CA SER A 85 -5.20 2.38 -54.37
C SER A 85 -5.94 3.58 -55.04
N SER A 86 -6.09 4.65 -54.23
CA SER A 86 -6.09 6.11 -54.57
C SER A 86 -7.41 6.91 -54.65
N ALA A 87 -7.37 8.08 -54.01
CA ALA A 87 -8.41 9.08 -53.72
C ALA A 87 -8.96 9.91 -54.93
N GLY A 88 -10.06 10.65 -54.72
CA GLY A 88 -10.62 11.55 -55.77
C GLY A 88 -11.91 12.36 -55.49
N ASN A 89 -11.89 13.26 -54.49
CA ASN A 89 -12.58 14.57 -54.39
C ASN A 89 -13.83 14.96 -55.27
N ARG A 90 -14.89 15.51 -54.61
CA ARG A 90 -15.95 16.46 -55.10
C ARG A 90 -16.93 16.08 -56.24
N GLY A 91 -18.20 16.50 -56.07
CA GLY A 91 -19.21 16.63 -57.14
C GLY A 91 -20.64 16.85 -56.61
N GLU A 92 -21.42 17.74 -57.21
CA GLU A 92 -22.79 18.12 -56.77
C GLU A 92 -23.91 17.61 -57.70
N MET A 93 -25.10 17.44 -57.12
CA MET A 93 -26.48 17.57 -57.64
C MET A 93 -26.95 17.03 -59.03
N MET A 94 -28.22 16.59 -58.99
CA MET A 94 -29.29 16.66 -60.02
C MET A 94 -29.42 15.62 -61.17
N LEU A 95 -30.55 14.89 -61.08
CA LEU A 95 -31.61 14.67 -62.09
C LEU A 95 -31.36 13.90 -63.42
N GLU A 96 -31.96 12.69 -63.43
CA GLU A 96 -32.88 12.13 -64.45
C GLU A 96 -32.38 11.44 -65.76
N ARG A 97 -33.19 10.44 -66.16
CA ARG A 97 -33.37 9.81 -67.50
C ARG A 97 -32.28 8.90 -68.09
N SER A 98 -32.59 7.60 -68.15
CA SER A 98 -33.04 6.87 -69.37
C SER A 98 -33.02 5.34 -69.15
N ARG A 99 -33.39 4.47 -70.11
CA ARG A 99 -34.69 4.17 -70.78
C ARG A 99 -34.47 2.91 -71.63
N SER A 100 -35.52 2.16 -71.95
CA SER A 100 -35.55 0.97 -72.86
C SER A 100 -35.13 -0.37 -72.21
N LYS A 101 -35.49 -1.56 -72.72
CA LYS A 101 -36.20 -1.92 -73.98
C LYS A 101 -36.94 -3.26 -73.80
N ARG A 102 -38.05 -3.50 -74.53
CA ARG A 102 -38.73 -4.82 -74.66
C ARG A 102 -39.17 -5.01 -76.11
N GLY A 103 -39.25 -6.24 -76.61
CA GLY A 103 -39.51 -6.54 -78.04
C GLY A 103 -40.91 -7.09 -78.35
N SER A 104 -41.35 -6.84 -79.59
CA SER A 104 -41.87 -7.83 -80.59
C SER A 104 -42.79 -8.98 -80.13
N GLN A 105 -43.92 -9.30 -80.80
CA GLN A 105 -44.61 -8.66 -81.95
C GLN A 105 -46.14 -9.07 -81.97
N PRO A 106 -46.94 -9.12 -83.08
CA PRO A 106 -48.34 -8.66 -83.03
C PRO A 106 -49.44 -9.72 -83.31
N GLU A 107 -50.71 -9.35 -83.13
CA GLU A 107 -51.69 -9.27 -84.25
C GLU A 107 -52.95 -8.46 -83.85
N ALA A 108 -54.01 -8.44 -84.66
CA ALA A 108 -54.86 -7.25 -84.85
C ALA A 108 -56.36 -7.37 -84.49
N ALA A 109 -57.05 -6.22 -84.65
CA ALA A 109 -58.49 -6.01 -84.84
C ALA A 109 -59.44 -5.84 -83.61
N SER A 110 -59.63 -4.56 -83.26
CA SER A 110 -60.94 -3.92 -83.01
C SER A 110 -61.67 -4.13 -81.66
N PRO A 111 -62.56 -3.18 -81.27
CA PRO A 111 -62.63 -2.75 -79.86
C PRO A 111 -64.02 -2.69 -79.22
N ASN A 112 -64.08 -2.85 -77.89
CA ASN A 112 -64.86 -1.94 -77.04
C ASN A 112 -64.59 -2.08 -75.53
N ALA A 113 -65.25 -1.22 -74.74
CA ALA A 113 -65.38 -1.21 -73.27
C ALA A 113 -64.13 -0.83 -72.45
N ARG A 114 -64.20 0.35 -71.80
CA ARG A 114 -63.29 0.79 -70.75
C ARG A 114 -63.32 -0.20 -69.57
N LYS A 115 -62.19 -0.84 -69.24
CA LYS A 115 -62.03 -1.55 -67.96
C LYS A 115 -61.82 -0.53 -66.83
N LYS A 116 -62.46 -0.76 -65.69
CA LYS A 116 -62.04 -0.18 -64.41
C LYS A 116 -60.61 -0.67 -64.12
N GLU A 117 -59.74 0.20 -63.64
CA GLU A 117 -58.51 -0.25 -62.98
C GLU A 117 -58.86 -1.02 -61.70
N LYS A 118 -58.11 -2.08 -61.40
CA LYS A 118 -58.20 -2.80 -60.12
C LYS A 118 -57.23 -2.14 -59.15
N GLN A 119 -57.66 -2.00 -57.90
CA GLN A 119 -56.76 -1.75 -56.78
C GLN A 119 -55.69 -2.85 -56.68
N PRO A 120 -54.47 -2.55 -56.22
CA PRO A 120 -53.51 -3.58 -55.82
C PRO A 120 -54.08 -4.37 -54.63
N ALA A 121 -53.71 -5.64 -54.52
CA ALA A 121 -54.16 -6.49 -53.41
C ALA A 121 -53.36 -6.18 -52.12
N GLU A 122 -54.08 -5.95 -51.02
CA GLU A 122 -53.50 -5.70 -49.71
C GLU A 122 -52.88 -6.97 -49.13
N THR A 123 -51.64 -6.88 -48.65
CA THR A 123 -51.01 -7.94 -47.84
C THR A 123 -51.50 -7.83 -46.40
N PRO A 124 -52.04 -8.89 -45.78
CA PRO A 124 -52.58 -8.81 -44.42
C PRO A 124 -51.47 -8.50 -43.42
N TRP A 125 -51.69 -7.48 -42.59
CA TRP A 125 -50.81 -7.07 -41.51
C TRP A 125 -50.59 -8.21 -40.50
N SER A 126 -49.38 -8.76 -40.47
CA SER A 126 -49.02 -9.90 -39.62
C SER A 126 -47.64 -9.66 -38.96
N PRO A 127 -47.58 -8.88 -37.87
CA PRO A 127 -46.33 -8.61 -37.16
C PRO A 127 -45.73 -9.89 -36.58
N GLN A 128 -44.41 -10.09 -36.73
CA GLN A 128 -43.69 -11.24 -36.19
C GLN A 128 -42.60 -10.78 -35.22
N ALA A 129 -42.63 -11.33 -34.00
CA ALA A 129 -41.57 -11.14 -33.03
C ALA A 129 -40.40 -12.09 -33.32
N SER A 130 -39.18 -11.57 -33.32
CA SER A 130 -37.93 -12.32 -33.57
C SER A 130 -36.98 -12.23 -32.38
N LEU A 131 -36.07 -13.21 -32.25
CA LEU A 131 -35.10 -13.24 -31.16
C LEU A 131 -33.79 -12.55 -31.56
N MET A 132 -33.42 -11.52 -30.80
CA MET A 132 -32.21 -10.72 -31.00
C MET A 132 -30.94 -11.48 -30.55
N PRO A 133 -29.78 -11.21 -31.17
CA PRO A 133 -28.50 -11.81 -30.78
C PRO A 133 -28.03 -11.37 -29.38
N HIS A 134 -27.05 -12.11 -28.83
CA HIS A 134 -26.57 -11.88 -27.47
C HIS A 134 -25.80 -10.55 -27.32
N SER A 135 -26.32 -9.67 -26.46
CA SER A 135 -25.65 -8.44 -25.99
C SER A 135 -24.70 -8.73 -24.81
N THR A 136 -23.78 -7.80 -24.53
CA THR A 136 -22.93 -7.80 -23.32
C THR A 136 -23.72 -7.51 -22.03
N ALA A 137 -24.92 -6.94 -22.15
CA ALA A 137 -25.87 -6.77 -21.05
C ALA A 137 -26.69 -8.07 -20.86
N PRO A 138 -26.55 -8.79 -19.72
CA PRO A 138 -27.24 -10.07 -19.52
C PRO A 138 -28.75 -9.94 -19.34
N LEU A 139 -29.24 -8.74 -19.02
CA LEU A 139 -30.65 -8.43 -18.78
C LEU A 139 -31.37 -7.75 -19.95
N ALA A 140 -30.69 -7.44 -21.05
CA ALA A 140 -31.30 -6.79 -22.20
C ALA A 140 -32.41 -7.64 -22.83
N SER A 141 -33.48 -6.97 -23.27
CA SER A 141 -34.59 -7.58 -23.99
C SER A 141 -34.08 -8.31 -25.23
N ARG A 142 -34.60 -9.52 -25.41
CA ARG A 142 -34.22 -10.42 -26.52
C ARG A 142 -35.28 -10.51 -27.60
N VAL A 143 -36.36 -9.72 -27.48
CA VAL A 143 -37.46 -9.70 -28.45
C VAL A 143 -37.31 -8.45 -29.29
N SER A 144 -37.42 -8.58 -30.62
CA SER A 144 -37.46 -7.43 -31.52
C SER A 144 -38.61 -6.49 -31.17
N VAL A 145 -38.35 -5.19 -31.13
CA VAL A 145 -39.36 -4.15 -30.89
C VAL A 145 -40.56 -4.38 -31.84
N PRO A 146 -41.82 -4.38 -31.34
CA PRO A 146 -42.99 -4.53 -32.19
C PRO A 146 -43.08 -3.35 -33.19
N PRO A 147 -43.63 -3.56 -34.41
CA PRO A 147 -43.86 -2.45 -35.32
C PRO A 147 -44.83 -1.44 -34.71
N LEU A 148 -44.49 -0.17 -34.84
CA LEU A 148 -45.17 0.96 -34.21
C LEU A 148 -46.64 1.05 -34.63
N ALA A 149 -47.52 1.45 -33.72
CA ALA A 149 -48.94 1.71 -34.02
C ALA A 149 -49.08 2.83 -35.05
N SER A 150 -48.19 3.81 -35.03
CA SER A 150 -48.05 4.84 -36.07
C SER A 150 -47.73 4.29 -37.48
N THR A 151 -47.38 3.01 -37.63
CA THR A 151 -47.18 2.33 -38.93
C THR A 151 -48.38 1.45 -39.37
N LEU A 152 -49.50 1.46 -38.63
CA LEU A 152 -50.71 0.71 -38.98
C LEU A 152 -51.30 1.15 -40.33
N PRO A 153 -51.70 0.20 -41.20
CA PRO A 153 -52.47 0.49 -42.42
C PRO A 153 -53.76 1.26 -42.14
N GLN A 154 -54.16 2.14 -43.06
CA GLN A 154 -55.34 3.02 -42.92
C GLN A 154 -56.66 2.28 -42.63
N TYR A 155 -56.80 1.01 -43.04
CA TYR A 155 -57.99 0.19 -42.76
C TYR A 155 -58.03 -0.38 -41.32
N LEU A 156 -56.98 -0.19 -40.51
CA LEU A 156 -56.91 -0.57 -39.09
C LEU A 156 -56.85 0.63 -38.14
N GLN A 157 -56.92 1.87 -38.65
CA GLN A 157 -56.89 3.06 -37.80
C GLN A 157 -58.25 3.27 -37.10
N PRO A 158 -58.27 3.68 -35.81
CA PRO A 158 -59.50 3.82 -35.05
C PRO A 158 -60.32 5.06 -35.46
N ILE A 159 -61.57 5.12 -34.97
CA ILE A 159 -62.49 6.25 -35.22
C ILE A 159 -61.91 7.52 -34.58
N PRO A 160 -61.78 8.65 -35.31
CA PRO A 160 -61.21 9.87 -34.74
C PRO A 160 -61.96 10.36 -33.50
N LEU A 161 -61.23 10.62 -32.40
CA LEU A 161 -61.81 10.97 -31.08
C LEU A 161 -62.81 12.13 -31.11
N ARG A 162 -62.67 13.09 -32.04
CA ARG A 162 -63.63 14.19 -32.27
C ARG A 162 -65.07 13.72 -32.58
N GLU A 163 -65.24 12.47 -33.00
CA GLU A 163 -66.51 11.86 -33.43
C GLU A 163 -67.12 10.95 -32.34
N LEU A 164 -66.43 10.82 -31.21
CA LEU A 164 -66.87 10.09 -30.02
C LEU A 164 -67.39 11.07 -28.95
N ALA A 165 -68.43 10.66 -28.22
CA ALA A 165 -68.92 11.37 -27.03
C ALA A 165 -67.87 11.33 -25.89
N ALA A 166 -67.94 12.27 -24.94
CA ALA A 166 -66.95 12.43 -23.88
C ALA A 166 -66.65 11.12 -23.12
N ASP A 167 -67.69 10.41 -22.66
CA ASP A 167 -67.58 9.13 -21.95
C ASP A 167 -66.85 8.04 -22.78
N ALA A 168 -67.03 8.07 -24.10
CA ALA A 168 -66.38 7.16 -25.04
C ALA A 168 -64.94 7.60 -25.37
N GLN A 169 -64.64 8.90 -25.35
CA GLN A 169 -63.26 9.41 -25.40
C GLN A 169 -62.51 9.03 -24.12
N GLU A 170 -63.11 9.19 -22.94
CA GLU A 170 -62.51 8.83 -21.66
C GLU A 170 -62.18 7.33 -21.62
N LYS A 171 -63.14 6.46 -22.01
CA LYS A 171 -62.87 5.02 -22.08
C LYS A 171 -61.77 4.66 -23.09
N ALA A 172 -61.77 5.26 -24.28
CA ALA A 172 -60.73 5.01 -25.28
C ALA A 172 -59.33 5.43 -24.79
N VAL A 173 -59.23 6.57 -24.08
CA VAL A 173 -57.99 7.05 -23.46
C VAL A 173 -57.56 6.17 -22.29
N LEU A 174 -58.50 5.65 -21.48
CA LEU A 174 -58.21 4.71 -20.39
C LEU A 174 -57.61 3.40 -20.90
N GLU A 175 -58.16 2.82 -21.97
CA GLU A 175 -57.62 1.60 -22.59
C GLU A 175 -56.21 1.84 -23.17
N ASP A 176 -56.00 2.97 -23.87
CA ASP A 176 -54.70 3.36 -24.42
C ASP A 176 -53.64 3.60 -23.33
N LEU A 177 -54.00 4.26 -22.22
CA LEU A 177 -53.08 4.58 -21.13
C LEU A 177 -52.49 3.32 -20.47
N LEU A 178 -53.22 2.20 -20.44
CA LEU A 178 -52.67 0.94 -19.90
C LEU A 178 -51.53 0.38 -20.78
N TYR A 179 -51.67 0.42 -22.11
CA TYR A 179 -50.58 0.05 -23.03
C TYR A 179 -49.40 1.01 -22.95
N VAL A 180 -49.67 2.31 -22.83
CA VAL A 180 -48.64 3.33 -22.67
C VAL A 180 -47.90 3.20 -21.34
N PHE A 181 -48.59 2.86 -20.25
CA PHE A 181 -47.97 2.54 -18.95
C PHE A 181 -47.05 1.32 -19.01
N MET A 182 -47.27 0.39 -19.94
CA MET A 182 -46.35 -0.74 -20.21
C MET A 182 -45.17 -0.37 -21.13
N GLY A 183 -45.08 0.86 -21.62
CA GLY A 183 -44.01 1.34 -22.50
C GLY A 183 -44.22 1.06 -24.00
N PHE A 184 -45.47 0.94 -24.45
CA PHE A 184 -45.83 0.76 -25.86
C PHE A 184 -46.63 1.95 -26.42
N GLU A 185 -46.80 2.04 -27.74
CA GLU A 185 -47.79 2.96 -28.34
C GLU A 185 -49.21 2.42 -28.15
N GLY A 186 -50.16 3.33 -27.90
CA GLY A 186 -51.59 3.07 -27.97
C GLY A 186 -52.16 3.23 -29.40
N GLN A 187 -53.47 3.04 -29.53
CA GLN A 187 -54.21 3.21 -30.79
C GLN A 187 -54.40 4.70 -31.16
N TYR A 188 -54.35 5.59 -30.18
CA TYR A 188 -54.54 7.04 -30.29
C TYR A 188 -53.34 7.84 -29.74
N ILE A 189 -52.66 7.31 -28.72
CA ILE A 189 -51.49 7.92 -28.09
C ILE A 189 -50.23 7.28 -28.67
N HIS A 190 -49.45 8.06 -29.41
CA HIS A 190 -48.25 7.60 -30.12
C HIS A 190 -46.99 8.28 -29.58
N TYR A 191 -45.80 7.79 -29.94
CA TYR A 191 -44.57 8.50 -29.68
C TYR A 191 -44.49 9.78 -30.52
N ARG A 192 -43.88 10.82 -29.96
CA ARG A 192 -43.49 12.01 -30.72
C ARG A 192 -42.39 11.61 -31.70
N GLY A 193 -42.46 12.07 -32.95
CA GLY A 193 -41.52 11.73 -34.03
C GLY A 193 -40.05 12.18 -33.85
N SER A 194 -39.66 12.60 -32.64
CA SER A 194 -38.29 12.85 -32.20
C SER A 194 -37.69 11.70 -31.39
N TYR A 195 -38.48 10.66 -31.04
CA TYR A 195 -38.03 9.48 -30.29
C TYR A 195 -37.93 8.26 -31.21
N ASP A 196 -36.75 7.65 -31.30
CA ASP A 196 -36.53 6.38 -31.99
C ASP A 196 -36.38 5.23 -30.97
N PRO A 197 -37.32 4.28 -30.88
CA PRO A 197 -37.22 3.13 -29.98
C PRO A 197 -36.05 2.18 -30.25
N SER A 198 -35.35 2.33 -31.39
CA SER A 198 -34.14 1.56 -31.71
C SER A 198 -32.84 2.24 -31.26
N SER A 199 -32.89 3.52 -30.88
CA SER A 199 -31.76 4.33 -30.44
C SER A 199 -31.48 4.16 -28.94
N GLU A 200 -30.25 3.76 -28.57
CA GLU A 200 -29.88 3.58 -27.16
C GLU A 200 -29.92 4.91 -26.38
N LYS A 201 -29.61 6.05 -27.01
CA LYS A 201 -29.69 7.37 -26.37
C LYS A 201 -31.14 7.76 -26.07
N ASP A 202 -32.02 7.63 -27.05
CA ASP A 202 -33.40 8.11 -26.93
C ASP A 202 -34.20 7.21 -25.98
N ARG A 203 -33.94 5.89 -25.98
CA ARG A 203 -34.45 4.98 -24.95
C ARG A 203 -34.04 5.38 -23.52
N LEU A 204 -32.84 5.97 -23.33
CA LEU A 204 -32.36 6.38 -22.01
C LEU A 204 -32.97 7.70 -21.51
N THR A 205 -33.38 8.62 -22.40
CA THR A 205 -34.21 9.79 -22.02
C THR A 205 -35.69 9.42 -21.87
N GLY A 206 -36.16 8.47 -22.67
CA GLY A 206 -37.53 7.96 -22.68
C GLY A 206 -38.43 8.68 -23.69
N PRO A 207 -39.59 8.07 -24.01
CA PRO A 207 -40.52 8.61 -25.00
C PRO A 207 -41.26 9.86 -24.50
N GLU A 208 -41.27 10.90 -25.33
CA GLU A 208 -42.34 11.89 -25.30
C GLU A 208 -43.56 11.35 -26.06
N PHE A 209 -44.75 11.52 -25.49
CA PHE A 209 -46.00 11.06 -26.10
C PHE A 209 -46.76 12.22 -26.76
N GLN A 210 -47.28 11.96 -27.96
CA GLN A 210 -48.10 12.91 -28.71
C GLN A 210 -49.59 12.58 -28.54
N LEU A 211 -50.35 13.54 -28.01
CA LEU A 211 -51.81 13.44 -27.93
C LEU A 211 -52.48 13.86 -29.26
N PRO A 212 -53.55 13.17 -29.68
CA PRO A 212 -54.27 13.46 -30.93
C PRO A 212 -55.15 14.72 -30.80
N THR A 213 -55.38 15.39 -31.93
CA THR A 213 -56.23 16.59 -32.00
C THR A 213 -57.71 16.23 -31.96
N GLY A 214 -58.41 16.62 -30.89
CA GLY A 214 -59.86 16.43 -30.75
C GLY A 214 -60.34 15.88 -29.41
N ILE A 215 -59.42 15.55 -28.48
CA ILE A 215 -59.74 15.20 -27.09
C ILE A 215 -60.30 16.43 -26.34
N ASP A 216 -61.30 16.23 -25.49
CA ASP A 216 -61.81 17.26 -24.56
C ASP A 216 -60.68 17.87 -23.68
N PRO A 217 -60.61 19.20 -23.51
CA PRO A 217 -59.55 19.84 -22.73
C PRO A 217 -59.37 19.31 -21.29
N THR A 218 -60.44 18.90 -20.61
CA THR A 218 -60.34 18.41 -19.22
C THR A 218 -59.71 17.02 -19.15
N LEU A 219 -60.07 16.13 -20.09
CA LEU A 219 -59.42 14.83 -20.25
C LEU A 219 -57.96 14.99 -20.70
N LYS A 220 -57.70 15.94 -21.61
CA LYS A 220 -56.37 16.18 -22.19
C LYS A 220 -55.32 16.51 -21.13
N ASP A 221 -55.59 17.47 -20.26
CA ASP A 221 -54.61 17.92 -19.25
C ASP A 221 -54.33 16.81 -18.21
N LEU A 222 -55.35 16.05 -17.83
CA LEU A 222 -55.25 14.91 -16.92
C LEU A 222 -54.48 13.73 -17.55
N THR A 223 -54.68 13.49 -18.85
CA THR A 223 -53.91 12.52 -19.64
C THR A 223 -52.44 12.96 -19.75
N GLN A 224 -52.17 14.24 -20.04
CA GLN A 224 -50.82 14.77 -20.15
C GLN A 224 -50.06 14.78 -18.80
N SER A 225 -50.79 14.85 -17.68
CA SER A 225 -50.24 14.64 -16.32
C SER A 225 -49.85 13.18 -16.09
N THR A 226 -50.73 12.22 -16.43
CA THR A 226 -50.47 10.78 -16.23
C THR A 226 -49.39 10.23 -17.15
N LEU A 227 -49.30 10.67 -18.42
CA LEU A 227 -48.32 10.17 -19.41
C LEU A 227 -46.85 10.25 -18.96
N ARG A 228 -46.51 11.16 -18.03
CA ARG A 228 -45.15 11.25 -17.45
C ARG A 228 -44.67 9.95 -16.82
N ILE A 229 -45.58 9.15 -16.23
CA ILE A 229 -45.23 7.88 -15.59
C ILE A 229 -44.68 6.86 -16.60
N ALA A 230 -45.19 6.87 -17.84
CA ALA A 230 -44.76 5.99 -18.93
C ALA A 230 -43.39 6.39 -19.48
N THR A 231 -43.11 7.69 -19.60
CA THR A 231 -41.78 8.21 -19.95
C THR A 231 -40.75 7.77 -18.91
N HIS A 232 -41.06 7.94 -17.62
CA HIS A 232 -40.17 7.52 -16.52
C HIS A 232 -39.98 6.00 -16.48
N TYR A 233 -41.04 5.21 -16.66
CA TYR A 233 -40.96 3.74 -16.71
C TYR A 233 -40.05 3.24 -17.83
N SER A 234 -40.28 3.72 -19.06
CA SER A 234 -39.55 3.27 -20.25
C SER A 234 -38.05 3.61 -20.17
N ALA A 235 -37.72 4.83 -19.71
CA ALA A 235 -36.35 5.24 -19.46
C ALA A 235 -35.67 4.43 -18.36
N LEU A 236 -36.41 4.04 -17.31
CA LEU A 236 -35.88 3.21 -16.22
C LEU A 236 -35.64 1.75 -16.64
N GLU A 237 -36.43 1.20 -17.57
CA GLU A 237 -36.13 -0.10 -18.16
C GLU A 237 -34.82 -0.05 -18.97
N ALA A 238 -34.67 0.92 -19.87
CA ALA A 238 -33.44 1.12 -20.65
C ALA A 238 -32.22 1.38 -19.75
N PHE A 239 -32.36 2.18 -18.70
CA PHE A 239 -31.34 2.40 -17.68
C PHE A 239 -30.88 1.08 -17.05
N VAL A 240 -31.81 0.21 -16.62
CA VAL A 240 -31.51 -1.10 -16.03
C VAL A 240 -30.78 -2.01 -17.01
N GLU A 241 -31.14 -2.00 -18.31
CA GLU A 241 -30.41 -2.77 -19.33
C GLU A 241 -28.95 -2.31 -19.48
N VAL A 242 -28.73 -1.00 -19.66
CA VAL A 242 -27.41 -0.42 -19.91
C VAL A 242 -26.49 -0.52 -18.69
N GLN A 243 -26.99 -0.16 -17.50
CA GLN A 243 -26.20 -0.20 -16.26
C GLN A 243 -25.94 -1.64 -15.75
N SER A 244 -26.64 -2.65 -16.28
CA SER A 244 -26.32 -4.06 -16.03
C SER A 244 -25.14 -4.61 -16.84
N ARG A 245 -24.47 -3.81 -17.69
CA ARG A 245 -23.20 -4.21 -18.33
C ARG A 245 -22.09 -4.40 -17.29
N ALA A 246 -21.16 -5.32 -17.55
CA ALA A 246 -20.08 -5.66 -16.61
C ALA A 246 -19.12 -4.49 -16.29
N GLU A 247 -19.12 -3.44 -17.11
CA GLU A 247 -18.28 -2.24 -16.96
C GLU A 247 -18.64 -1.38 -15.73
N TYR A 248 -19.92 -1.34 -15.32
CA TYR A 248 -20.42 -0.46 -14.25
C TYR A 248 -20.28 -1.03 -12.83
N GLY A 249 -19.86 -2.28 -12.70
CA GLY A 249 -19.54 -2.91 -11.41
C GLY A 249 -20.75 -3.40 -10.59
N ALA A 250 -20.44 -4.14 -9.53
CA ALA A 250 -21.39 -4.87 -8.71
C ALA A 250 -22.30 -3.95 -7.87
N VAL A 251 -21.84 -2.74 -7.51
CA VAL A 251 -22.71 -1.77 -6.82
C VAL A 251 -23.82 -1.29 -7.75
N SER A 252 -23.50 -0.96 -9.00
CA SER A 252 -24.50 -0.58 -10.01
C SER A 252 -25.45 -1.74 -10.32
N HIS A 253 -24.95 -2.98 -10.40
CA HIS A 253 -25.80 -4.16 -10.59
C HIS A 253 -26.80 -4.40 -9.45
N SER A 254 -26.39 -4.18 -8.20
CA SER A 254 -27.28 -4.32 -7.02
C SER A 254 -28.34 -3.20 -6.97
N LEU A 255 -27.97 -1.98 -7.37
CA LEU A 255 -28.91 -0.87 -7.58
C LEU A 255 -29.93 -1.23 -8.69
N CYS A 256 -29.46 -1.69 -9.85
CA CYS A 256 -30.31 -2.09 -10.97
C CYS A 256 -31.27 -3.23 -10.62
N ALA A 257 -30.81 -4.24 -9.86
CA ALA A 257 -31.67 -5.31 -9.36
C ALA A 257 -32.79 -4.79 -8.43
N THR A 258 -32.49 -3.76 -7.63
CA THR A 258 -33.46 -3.12 -6.73
C THR A 258 -34.47 -2.27 -7.49
N ILE A 259 -34.03 -1.49 -8.48
CA ILE A 259 -34.88 -0.72 -9.40
C ILE A 259 -35.79 -1.66 -10.20
N ARG A 260 -35.24 -2.74 -10.77
CA ARG A 260 -36.02 -3.76 -11.51
C ARG A 260 -37.12 -4.41 -10.65
N LYS A 261 -36.88 -4.56 -9.33
CA LYS A 261 -37.93 -5.02 -8.41
C LYS A 261 -39.05 -3.98 -8.25
N LEU A 262 -38.72 -2.69 -8.18
CA LEU A 262 -39.70 -1.59 -8.13
C LEU A 262 -40.50 -1.49 -9.45
N LEU A 263 -39.85 -1.64 -10.61
CA LEU A 263 -40.52 -1.70 -11.92
C LEU A 263 -41.50 -2.88 -12.02
N LYS A 264 -41.14 -4.04 -11.43
CA LYS A 264 -42.08 -5.18 -11.31
C LYS A 264 -43.24 -4.90 -10.33
N GLU A 265 -42.98 -4.21 -9.22
CA GLU A 265 -44.02 -3.75 -8.29
C GLU A 265 -45.00 -2.79 -9.00
N TYR A 266 -44.53 -1.96 -9.95
CA TYR A 266 -45.38 -1.13 -10.82
C TYR A 266 -46.18 -1.91 -11.87
N LEU A 267 -45.59 -2.88 -12.59
CA LEU A 267 -46.36 -3.69 -13.55
C LEU A 267 -47.51 -4.48 -12.90
N VAL A 268 -47.37 -4.88 -11.63
CA VAL A 268 -48.47 -5.49 -10.86
C VAL A 268 -49.60 -4.48 -10.59
N LEU A 269 -49.27 -3.19 -10.35
CA LEU A 269 -50.28 -2.13 -10.24
C LEU A 269 -50.99 -1.90 -11.59
N VAL A 270 -50.29 -1.92 -12.72
CA VAL A 270 -50.93 -1.76 -14.05
C VAL A 270 -51.96 -2.89 -14.30
N ALA A 271 -51.62 -4.15 -13.99
CA ALA A 271 -52.55 -5.27 -14.09
C ALA A 271 -53.74 -5.19 -13.11
N GLN A 272 -53.57 -4.54 -11.95
CA GLN A 272 -54.67 -4.25 -11.02
C GLN A 272 -55.61 -3.16 -11.57
N LEU A 273 -55.06 -2.15 -12.24
CA LEU A 273 -55.83 -1.08 -12.88
C LEU A 273 -56.57 -1.56 -14.13
N GLU A 274 -56.00 -2.49 -14.91
CA GLU A 274 -56.70 -3.22 -15.97
C GLU A 274 -57.89 -4.01 -15.41
N ASN A 275 -57.70 -4.74 -14.31
CA ASN A 275 -58.78 -5.47 -13.66
C ASN A 275 -59.89 -4.55 -13.12
N GLU A 276 -59.58 -3.38 -12.57
CA GLU A 276 -60.60 -2.38 -12.22
C GLU A 276 -61.32 -1.87 -13.47
N LEU A 277 -60.62 -1.44 -14.52
CA LEU A 277 -61.22 -0.93 -15.77
C LEU A 277 -62.20 -1.94 -16.41
N LEU A 278 -61.91 -3.24 -16.33
CA LEU A 278 -62.75 -4.30 -16.89
C LEU A 278 -63.98 -4.66 -16.03
N ASN A 279 -63.89 -4.53 -14.70
CA ASN A 279 -64.95 -5.00 -13.79
C ASN A 279 -65.77 -3.86 -13.16
N ASN A 280 -65.25 -2.63 -13.12
CA ASN A 280 -65.83 -1.50 -12.40
C ASN A 280 -66.32 -0.42 -13.37
N PRO A 281 -67.64 -0.33 -13.66
CA PRO A 281 -68.20 0.64 -14.59
C PRO A 281 -68.20 2.09 -14.07
N THR A 282 -67.66 2.35 -12.87
CA THR A 282 -67.44 3.70 -12.33
C THR A 282 -65.95 4.10 -12.30
N PHE A 283 -65.08 3.31 -12.92
CA PHE A 283 -63.66 3.62 -13.07
C PHE A 283 -63.45 4.72 -14.11
N THR A 284 -62.87 5.85 -13.66
CA THR A 284 -62.65 7.07 -14.45
C THR A 284 -61.16 7.40 -14.56
N LEU A 285 -60.80 8.28 -15.50
CA LEU A 285 -59.46 8.82 -15.67
C LEU A 285 -58.97 9.56 -14.41
N HIS A 286 -59.89 10.18 -13.66
CA HIS A 286 -59.57 10.78 -12.36
C HIS A 286 -59.19 9.72 -11.31
N LEU A 287 -59.91 8.59 -11.27
CA LEU A 287 -59.60 7.48 -10.36
C LEU A 287 -58.28 6.79 -10.74
N LEU A 288 -58.02 6.59 -12.04
CA LEU A 288 -56.72 6.13 -12.55
C LEU A 288 -55.57 7.05 -12.10
N HIS A 289 -55.76 8.37 -12.20
CA HIS A 289 -54.75 9.34 -11.76
C HIS A 289 -54.52 9.26 -10.24
N LEU A 290 -55.58 9.16 -9.45
CA LEU A 290 -55.49 9.07 -7.98
C LEU A 290 -54.73 7.82 -7.52
N HIS A 291 -55.00 6.66 -8.14
CA HIS A 291 -54.27 5.42 -7.83
C HIS A 291 -52.81 5.41 -8.31
N THR A 292 -52.49 6.13 -9.39
CA THR A 292 -51.12 6.19 -9.94
C THR A 292 -50.23 7.26 -9.31
N MET A 293 -50.79 8.29 -8.65
CA MET A 293 -50.06 9.41 -8.04
C MET A 293 -48.86 8.99 -7.16
N PRO A 294 -48.97 8.06 -6.18
CA PRO A 294 -47.84 7.69 -5.32
C PRO A 294 -46.70 7.02 -6.10
N THR A 295 -47.05 6.17 -7.08
CA THR A 295 -46.08 5.46 -7.90
C THR A 295 -45.46 6.37 -8.96
N SER A 296 -46.19 7.38 -9.44
CA SER A 296 -45.66 8.45 -10.29
C SER A 296 -44.54 9.24 -9.59
N GLN A 297 -44.73 9.63 -8.33
CA GLN A 297 -43.70 10.28 -7.53
C GLN A 297 -42.47 9.38 -7.33
N CYS A 298 -42.68 8.10 -6.99
CA CYS A 298 -41.60 7.11 -6.85
C CYS A 298 -40.78 6.96 -8.14
N LEU A 299 -41.44 6.78 -9.29
CA LEU A 299 -40.79 6.64 -10.60
C LEU A 299 -40.10 7.93 -11.04
N ALA A 300 -40.64 9.10 -10.74
CA ALA A 300 -40.00 10.39 -11.03
C ALA A 300 -38.67 10.57 -10.25
N GLN A 301 -38.61 10.15 -8.99
CA GLN A 301 -37.38 10.20 -8.20
C GLN A 301 -36.34 9.17 -8.67
N LEU A 302 -36.77 7.95 -9.00
CA LEU A 302 -35.92 6.94 -9.63
C LEU A 302 -35.35 7.43 -10.96
N TYR A 303 -36.19 8.04 -11.80
CA TYR A 303 -35.80 8.61 -13.09
C TYR A 303 -34.78 9.74 -12.88
N SER A 304 -35.04 10.69 -11.98
CA SER A 304 -34.11 11.79 -11.64
C SER A 304 -32.72 11.28 -11.24
N LEU A 305 -32.67 10.28 -10.36
CA LEU A 305 -31.43 9.60 -9.95
C LEU A 305 -30.73 8.90 -11.13
N GLY A 306 -31.50 8.20 -11.98
CA GLY A 306 -30.98 7.52 -13.16
C GLY A 306 -30.38 8.49 -14.18
N GLN A 307 -31.09 9.57 -14.52
CA GLN A 307 -30.63 10.62 -15.43
C GLN A 307 -29.35 11.30 -14.92
N GLU A 308 -29.21 11.51 -13.62
CA GLU A 308 -27.97 12.05 -13.04
C GLU A 308 -26.81 11.06 -13.14
N LEU A 309 -27.04 9.77 -12.83
CA LEU A 309 -26.00 8.74 -12.94
C LEU A 309 -25.55 8.54 -14.41
N LEU A 310 -26.46 8.66 -15.38
CA LEU A 310 -26.14 8.63 -16.81
C LEU A 310 -25.36 9.88 -17.27
N ARG A 311 -25.65 11.07 -16.74
CA ARG A 311 -24.87 12.30 -16.98
C ARG A 311 -23.48 12.23 -16.34
N ARG A 312 -23.36 11.78 -15.08
CA ARG A 312 -22.06 11.54 -14.42
C ARG A 312 -21.22 10.47 -15.16
N ASN A 313 -21.84 9.60 -15.96
CA ASN A 313 -21.17 8.61 -16.83
C ASN A 313 -20.82 9.11 -18.25
N GLY A 314 -21.27 10.30 -18.68
CA GLY A 314 -21.10 10.77 -20.05
C GLY A 314 -21.79 9.87 -21.11
N LEU A 315 -22.97 9.35 -20.77
CA LEU A 315 -23.84 8.55 -21.65
C LEU A 315 -24.97 9.39 -22.25
N LEU A 316 -25.52 10.28 -21.44
CA LEU A 316 -26.25 11.46 -21.90
C LEU A 316 -25.23 12.57 -22.13
N ASP A 317 -25.46 13.38 -23.15
CA ASP A 317 -24.60 14.55 -23.38
C ASP A 317 -24.77 15.52 -22.21
N GLN A 318 -23.66 16.14 -21.79
CA GLN A 318 -23.73 17.32 -20.95
C GLN A 318 -24.26 18.46 -21.81
N ASP A 319 -25.09 19.34 -21.25
CA ASP A 319 -25.46 20.59 -21.91
C ASP A 319 -24.16 21.36 -22.23
N LEU A 320 -23.92 21.62 -23.51
CA LEU A 320 -22.62 22.08 -24.04
C LEU A 320 -22.37 23.58 -23.80
N ASP A 321 -22.51 24.02 -22.55
CA ASP A 321 -22.50 25.44 -22.18
C ASP A 321 -21.90 25.72 -20.78
N GLU A 322 -20.77 25.09 -20.45
CA GLU A 322 -19.87 25.59 -19.39
C GLU A 322 -18.39 25.25 -19.70
N SER A 323 -17.51 26.25 -19.55
CA SER A 323 -16.03 26.24 -19.60
C SER A 323 -15.31 25.36 -20.65
N ILE A 324 -14.88 25.98 -21.76
CA ILE A 324 -13.68 25.56 -22.51
C ILE A 324 -12.46 26.23 -21.85
N ASP A 325 -11.93 25.64 -20.77
CA ASP A 325 -10.72 26.16 -20.09
C ASP A 325 -9.93 25.09 -19.28
N ASP A 326 -10.08 23.80 -19.61
CA ASP A 326 -9.40 22.69 -18.92
C ASP A 326 -7.88 22.64 -19.21
N PHE A 327 -7.09 23.33 -18.38
CA PHE A 327 -5.64 23.10 -18.26
C PHE A 327 -5.31 21.80 -17.49
N ASP A 328 -6.27 21.25 -16.75
CA ASP A 328 -6.16 20.05 -15.90
C ASP A 328 -5.73 18.76 -16.64
N ASP A 329 -5.93 18.72 -17.96
CA ASP A 329 -5.49 17.59 -18.81
C ASP A 329 -3.98 17.35 -18.71
N VAL A 330 -3.18 18.40 -18.48
CA VAL A 330 -1.70 18.29 -18.41
C VAL A 330 -1.24 17.53 -17.17
N ASP A 331 -1.83 17.79 -16.00
CA ASP A 331 -1.47 17.09 -14.76
C ASP A 331 -2.00 15.64 -14.75
N ASN A 332 -3.17 15.41 -15.36
CA ASN A 332 -3.74 14.08 -15.55
C ASN A 332 -2.86 13.22 -16.49
N ILE A 333 -2.30 13.82 -17.54
CA ILE A 333 -1.28 13.19 -18.42
C ILE A 333 0.03 12.93 -17.66
N LEU A 334 0.49 13.86 -16.82
CA LEU A 334 1.70 13.68 -15.99
C LEU A 334 1.54 12.56 -14.96
N GLU A 335 0.33 12.37 -14.40
CA GLU A 335 0.04 11.28 -13.48
C GLU A 335 -0.04 9.91 -14.19
N GLN A 336 -0.62 9.84 -15.39
CA GLN A 336 -0.59 8.61 -16.21
C GLN A 336 0.84 8.24 -16.66
N LEU A 337 1.70 9.24 -16.93
CA LEU A 337 3.11 9.02 -17.22
C LEU A 337 3.90 8.55 -15.97
N LYS A 338 3.47 8.91 -14.75
CA LYS A 338 3.99 8.32 -13.50
C LYS A 338 3.51 6.89 -13.26
N GLU A 339 2.25 6.56 -13.57
CA GLU A 339 1.73 5.17 -13.44
C GLU A 339 2.24 4.22 -14.55
N GLY A 340 2.91 4.73 -15.59
CA GLY A 340 3.59 3.93 -16.62
C GLY A 340 2.66 3.42 -17.73
N GLY A 341 1.65 4.19 -18.12
CA GLY A 341 0.76 3.88 -19.25
C GLY A 341 1.47 3.93 -20.62
N ASP A 342 1.10 3.03 -21.52
CA ASP A 342 1.67 2.94 -22.87
C ASP A 342 0.92 3.88 -23.84
N LEU A 343 1.64 4.78 -24.53
CA LEU A 343 1.05 5.90 -25.27
C LEU A 343 0.53 5.47 -26.65
N VAL A 344 -0.71 4.99 -26.72
CA VAL A 344 -1.42 4.73 -27.98
C VAL A 344 -2.16 5.99 -28.47
N PRO A 345 -1.80 6.60 -29.62
CA PRO A 345 -2.50 7.76 -30.14
C PRO A 345 -3.96 7.42 -30.49
N GLY A 346 -4.91 8.02 -29.76
CA GLY A 346 -6.34 7.78 -29.91
C GLY A 346 -7.08 7.46 -28.60
N ALA A 347 -6.38 7.15 -27.51
CA ALA A 347 -6.97 6.92 -26.18
C ALA A 347 -7.36 8.24 -25.46
N MET A 348 -8.07 9.14 -26.16
CA MET A 348 -8.46 10.45 -25.64
C MET A 348 -9.70 10.33 -24.75
N SER A 349 -9.58 10.74 -23.49
CA SER A 349 -10.54 10.52 -22.39
C SER A 349 -10.86 9.04 -22.09
N SER A 350 -10.28 8.50 -21.01
CA SER A 350 -10.90 7.37 -20.31
C SER A 350 -12.17 7.88 -19.62
N LYS A 351 -13.34 7.72 -20.25
CA LYS A 351 -14.63 8.19 -19.71
C LYS A 351 -14.75 7.86 -18.21
N LYS A 352 -15.07 8.86 -17.40
CA LYS A 352 -15.04 8.82 -15.93
C LYS A 352 -16.24 8.05 -15.35
N ILE A 353 -16.33 6.75 -15.64
CA ILE A 353 -17.45 5.89 -15.25
C ILE A 353 -17.61 5.90 -13.73
N CYS A 354 -18.80 6.28 -13.26
CA CYS A 354 -19.23 6.23 -11.87
C CYS A 354 -19.46 4.77 -11.46
N LYS A 355 -18.58 4.24 -10.60
CA LYS A 355 -18.64 2.87 -10.05
C LYS A 355 -18.49 2.87 -8.53
N GLY A 356 -18.74 1.71 -7.89
CA GLY A 356 -18.36 1.47 -6.51
C GLY A 356 -18.87 2.55 -5.54
N GLY A 357 -17.95 3.13 -4.77
CA GLY A 357 -18.29 4.15 -3.79
C GLY A 357 -18.85 5.46 -4.36
N ASN A 358 -18.65 5.79 -5.64
CA ASN A 358 -19.26 6.99 -6.24
C ASN A 358 -20.79 6.86 -6.41
N VAL A 359 -21.28 5.65 -6.69
CA VAL A 359 -22.73 5.38 -6.73
C VAL A 359 -23.33 5.49 -5.31
N LEU A 360 -22.59 5.04 -4.29
CA LEU A 360 -23.00 5.16 -2.88
C LEU A 360 -22.93 6.62 -2.38
N ARG A 361 -21.93 7.40 -2.83
CA ARG A 361 -21.79 8.83 -2.57
C ARG A 361 -22.99 9.60 -3.14
N LEU A 362 -23.33 9.40 -4.42
CA LEU A 362 -24.53 9.97 -5.07
C LEU A 362 -25.83 9.63 -4.32
N LEU A 363 -26.04 8.36 -3.94
CA LEU A 363 -27.21 7.95 -3.16
C LEU A 363 -27.28 8.66 -1.80
N THR A 364 -26.14 8.90 -1.17
CA THR A 364 -26.04 9.59 0.14
C THR A 364 -26.27 11.09 0.01
N GLU A 365 -25.69 11.74 -1.01
CA GLU A 365 -25.93 13.14 -1.37
C GLU A 365 -27.44 13.41 -1.54
N ARG A 366 -28.12 12.57 -2.33
CA ARG A 366 -29.57 12.68 -2.56
C ARG A 366 -30.40 12.39 -1.30
N LEU A 367 -29.99 11.44 -0.46
CA LEU A 367 -30.67 11.15 0.81
C LEU A 367 -30.59 12.35 1.78
N ALA A 368 -29.47 13.07 1.80
CA ALA A 368 -29.35 14.31 2.55
C ALA A 368 -30.24 15.42 1.98
N THR A 369 -30.25 15.61 0.64
CA THR A 369 -31.08 16.63 -0.04
C THR A 369 -32.58 16.42 0.19
N PHE A 370 -33.06 15.18 0.10
CA PHE A 370 -34.49 14.84 0.23
C PHE A 370 -34.92 14.42 1.63
N SER A 371 -34.11 14.74 2.65
CA SER A 371 -34.35 14.39 4.06
C SER A 371 -35.68 14.90 4.64
N GLY A 372 -36.33 15.88 4.00
CA GLY A 372 -37.64 16.43 4.37
C GLY A 372 -38.87 15.68 3.86
N ASP A 373 -38.76 14.79 2.87
CA ASP A 373 -39.87 13.93 2.42
C ASP A 373 -39.67 12.48 2.91
N PRO A 374 -40.55 11.97 3.82
CA PRO A 374 -40.43 10.59 4.31
C PRO A 374 -40.58 9.53 3.20
N THR A 375 -41.29 9.84 2.11
CA THR A 375 -41.56 8.89 1.01
C THR A 375 -40.32 8.69 0.15
N THR A 376 -39.75 9.79 -0.37
CA THR A 376 -38.49 9.78 -1.12
C THR A 376 -37.34 9.30 -0.24
N LYS A 377 -37.31 9.67 1.06
CA LYS A 377 -36.32 9.15 2.01
C LYS A 377 -36.37 7.63 2.14
N ALA A 378 -37.54 7.03 2.41
CA ALA A 378 -37.68 5.58 2.55
C ALA A 378 -37.33 4.82 1.26
N LEU A 379 -37.57 5.42 0.09
CA LEU A 379 -37.13 4.92 -1.21
C LEU A 379 -35.59 4.93 -1.33
N LEU A 380 -34.94 6.05 -1.01
CA LEU A 380 -33.48 6.20 -1.07
C LEU A 380 -32.77 5.32 -0.04
N GLU A 381 -33.32 5.14 1.16
CA GLU A 381 -32.85 4.18 2.17
C GLU A 381 -32.92 2.74 1.65
N ARG A 382 -34.04 2.33 1.03
CA ARG A 382 -34.18 1.01 0.39
C ARG A 382 -33.11 0.80 -0.69
N LEU A 383 -32.83 1.81 -1.52
CA LEU A 383 -31.82 1.76 -2.57
C LEU A 383 -30.39 1.71 -2.01
N LEU A 384 -30.03 2.59 -1.08
CA LEU A 384 -28.69 2.64 -0.47
C LEU A 384 -28.36 1.37 0.33
N ARG A 385 -29.33 0.86 1.10
CA ARG A 385 -29.18 -0.38 1.85
C ARG A 385 -28.93 -1.57 0.94
N ASP A 386 -29.66 -1.68 -0.18
CA ASP A 386 -29.54 -2.84 -1.07
C ASP A 386 -28.38 -2.70 -2.09
N ALA A 387 -28.01 -1.48 -2.48
CA ALA A 387 -26.80 -1.19 -3.27
C ALA A 387 -25.48 -1.38 -2.49
N SER A 388 -25.47 -1.13 -1.17
CA SER A 388 -24.24 -1.26 -0.34
C SER A 388 -23.84 -2.69 0.01
N ARG A 389 -24.71 -3.69 -0.20
CA ARG A 389 -24.46 -5.12 0.09
C ARG A 389 -23.19 -5.71 -0.56
N PRO A 390 -22.95 -5.58 -1.88
CA PRO A 390 -21.70 -6.06 -2.51
C PRO A 390 -20.47 -5.34 -1.94
N TYR A 391 -20.54 -4.03 -1.73
CA TYR A 391 -19.45 -3.24 -1.17
C TYR A 391 -19.08 -3.70 0.25
N MET A 392 -20.08 -3.92 1.11
CA MET A 392 -19.90 -4.45 2.45
C MET A 392 -19.33 -5.88 2.45
N THR A 393 -19.62 -6.68 1.42
CA THR A 393 -19.05 -8.02 1.26
C THR A 393 -17.55 -7.96 0.96
N MET A 394 -17.12 -7.04 0.07
CA MET A 394 -15.69 -6.78 -0.17
C MET A 394 -14.99 -6.24 1.08
N LEU A 395 -15.63 -5.32 1.80
CA LEU A 395 -15.09 -4.73 3.02
C LEU A 395 -14.88 -5.76 4.15
N ASN A 396 -15.84 -6.66 4.39
CA ASN A 396 -15.69 -7.71 5.40
C ASN A 396 -14.66 -8.78 5.00
N GLU A 397 -14.45 -9.06 3.72
CA GLU A 397 -13.33 -9.90 3.25
C GLU A 397 -11.97 -9.24 3.58
N TRP A 398 -11.86 -7.93 3.36
CA TRP A 398 -10.64 -7.17 3.67
C TRP A 398 -10.38 -7.10 5.19
N LEU A 399 -11.39 -6.71 5.98
CA LEU A 399 -11.28 -6.54 7.43
C LEU A 399 -11.07 -7.84 8.20
N HIS A 400 -11.77 -8.93 7.85
CA HIS A 400 -11.77 -10.18 8.63
C HIS A 400 -10.91 -11.29 8.03
N HIS A 401 -10.42 -11.15 6.80
CA HIS A 401 -9.57 -12.15 6.15
C HIS A 401 -8.32 -11.57 5.45
N GLY A 402 -8.17 -10.24 5.40
CA GLY A 402 -7.06 -9.54 4.71
C GLY A 402 -7.11 -9.67 3.17
N GLY A 403 -8.25 -10.06 2.60
CA GLY A 403 -8.40 -10.38 1.17
C GLY A 403 -9.07 -9.27 0.37
N ILE A 404 -8.58 -8.99 -0.83
CA ILE A 404 -9.27 -8.09 -1.77
C ILE A 404 -9.86 -8.93 -2.91
N LYS A 405 -11.20 -9.03 -2.92
CA LYS A 405 -12.00 -9.67 -3.98
C LYS A 405 -12.77 -8.61 -4.77
N ASP A 406 -12.02 -7.72 -5.44
CA ASP A 406 -12.53 -6.67 -6.32
C ASP A 406 -12.25 -7.05 -7.80
N PRO A 407 -13.25 -7.53 -8.57
CA PRO A 407 -13.09 -7.87 -9.98
C PRO A 407 -13.27 -6.68 -10.94
N HIS A 408 -13.87 -5.57 -10.48
CA HIS A 408 -14.37 -4.49 -11.35
C HIS A 408 -13.63 -3.16 -11.21
N GLY A 409 -12.83 -3.01 -10.14
CA GLY A 409 -12.26 -1.72 -9.75
C GLY A 409 -13.33 -0.87 -9.07
N GLU A 410 -13.76 -1.29 -7.87
CA GLU A 410 -14.80 -0.59 -7.08
C GLU A 410 -14.46 -0.40 -5.59
N PHE A 411 -13.47 -1.12 -5.04
CA PHE A 411 -13.15 -1.07 -3.62
C PHE A 411 -12.10 0.01 -3.29
N LEU A 412 -12.23 0.66 -2.12
CA LEU A 412 -11.39 1.79 -1.72
C LEU A 412 -9.88 1.49 -1.66
N VAL A 413 -9.47 0.21 -1.59
CA VAL A 413 -8.06 -0.21 -1.61
C VAL A 413 -7.67 -0.79 -2.99
N LYS A 414 -6.69 -0.18 -3.65
CA LYS A 414 -6.04 -0.66 -4.90
C LYS A 414 -4.90 -1.61 -4.53
N GLU A 415 -4.92 -2.88 -4.98
CA GLU A 415 -3.75 -3.77 -4.87
C GLU A 415 -2.87 -3.66 -6.12
N GLN A 416 -1.63 -3.19 -5.96
CA GLN A 416 -0.65 -3.08 -7.03
C GLN A 416 0.08 -4.43 -7.29
N LYS A 417 -0.62 -5.35 -7.97
CA LYS A 417 -0.20 -6.75 -8.22
C LYS A 417 1.10 -6.94 -9.01
N TRP A 418 1.69 -5.87 -9.55
CA TRP A 418 2.98 -5.90 -10.24
C TRP A 418 4.17 -5.94 -9.27
N ILE A 419 4.01 -5.43 -8.04
CA ILE A 419 5.04 -5.47 -6.99
C ILE A 419 5.07 -6.85 -6.34
N LYS A 420 6.01 -7.71 -6.78
CA LYS A 420 6.18 -9.08 -6.28
C LYS A 420 7.44 -9.25 -5.44
N ARG A 421 7.34 -10.02 -4.36
CA ARG A 421 8.39 -10.34 -3.37
C ARG A 421 9.71 -10.93 -3.94
N GLU A 422 9.72 -11.31 -5.21
CA GLU A 422 10.88 -11.94 -5.88
C GLU A 422 11.69 -10.98 -6.76
N LYS A 423 11.15 -9.83 -7.17
CA LYS A 423 11.90 -8.80 -7.93
C LYS A 423 12.63 -7.80 -7.01
N LEU A 424 12.81 -8.19 -5.75
CA LEU A 424 12.62 -7.33 -4.60
C LEU A 424 13.95 -7.15 -3.85
N GLU A 425 15.02 -6.84 -4.58
CA GLU A 425 16.38 -6.95 -4.09
C GLU A 425 16.75 -5.85 -3.06
N GLU A 426 17.33 -6.30 -1.95
CA GLU A 426 17.87 -5.62 -0.75
C GLU A 426 17.03 -4.55 0.00
N ASP A 427 16.22 -3.67 -0.62
CA ASP A 427 15.77 -2.43 0.06
C ASP A 427 14.24 -2.10 0.15
N TYR A 428 13.31 -2.78 -0.55
CA TYR A 428 11.92 -2.25 -0.72
C TYR A 428 10.95 -2.32 0.51
N THR A 429 11.31 -2.71 1.74
CA THR A 429 10.25 -3.13 2.70
C THR A 429 9.20 -2.06 3.02
N ASP A 430 9.60 -0.79 3.09
CA ASP A 430 8.69 0.30 3.47
C ASP A 430 7.84 0.68 2.24
N GLU A 431 8.50 0.95 1.10
CA GLU A 431 7.83 1.20 -0.19
C GLU A 431 6.86 0.09 -0.58
N TYR A 432 7.17 -1.18 -0.28
CA TYR A 432 6.32 -2.31 -0.62
C TYR A 432 4.97 -2.23 0.09
N TRP A 433 4.96 -1.93 1.40
CA TRP A 433 3.71 -1.88 2.17
C TRP A 433 2.97 -0.55 2.04
N GLU A 434 3.65 0.52 1.64
CA GLU A 434 3.02 1.77 1.19
C GLU A 434 2.37 1.61 -0.18
N LYS A 435 3.15 1.26 -1.22
CA LYS A 435 2.74 1.26 -2.63
C LYS A 435 1.90 0.05 -3.03
N ARG A 436 2.02 -1.12 -2.38
CA ARG A 436 1.19 -2.30 -2.73
C ARG A 436 -0.30 -2.09 -2.47
N TYR A 437 -0.65 -1.36 -1.41
CA TYR A 437 -2.03 -1.12 -0.99
C TYR A 437 -2.25 0.37 -0.74
N THR A 438 -2.76 1.05 -1.77
CA THR A 438 -3.09 2.49 -1.72
C THR A 438 -4.60 2.69 -1.65
N ILE A 439 -5.01 3.83 -1.10
CA ILE A 439 -6.42 4.28 -1.11
C ILE A 439 -6.76 4.85 -2.51
N ARG A 440 -8.04 4.80 -2.89
CA ARG A 440 -8.60 5.52 -4.04
C ARG A 440 -9.54 6.62 -3.53
N ASP A 441 -9.05 7.82 -3.26
CA ASP A 441 -9.85 8.91 -2.65
C ASP A 441 -11.10 9.28 -3.48
N ASN A 442 -10.99 9.18 -4.80
CA ASN A 442 -12.12 9.35 -5.72
C ASN A 442 -13.25 8.33 -5.49
N GLU A 443 -13.02 7.15 -4.90
CA GLU A 443 -14.00 6.05 -4.77
C GLU A 443 -14.49 5.78 -3.32
N ILE A 444 -14.22 6.68 -2.37
CA ILE A 444 -14.60 6.49 -0.95
C ILE A 444 -16.10 6.83 -0.74
N PRO A 445 -16.92 5.91 -0.18
CA PRO A 445 -18.26 6.25 0.29
C PRO A 445 -18.17 7.21 1.50
N PRO A 446 -19.01 8.25 1.61
CA PRO A 446 -18.87 9.27 2.67
C PRO A 446 -18.99 8.70 4.10
N GLN A 447 -19.64 7.55 4.28
CA GLN A 447 -19.71 6.82 5.56
C GLN A 447 -18.35 6.25 6.03
N LEU A 448 -17.36 6.16 5.15
CA LEU A 448 -16.05 5.57 5.40
C LEU A 448 -14.91 6.61 5.52
N GLU A 449 -15.15 7.87 5.14
CA GLU A 449 -14.10 8.90 5.07
C GLU A 449 -13.37 9.09 6.41
N SER A 450 -14.11 9.06 7.53
CA SER A 450 -13.58 9.22 8.89
C SER A 450 -12.84 7.99 9.45
N VAL A 451 -12.83 6.86 8.71
CA VAL A 451 -12.20 5.60 9.14
C VAL A 451 -11.36 4.94 8.04
N LYS A 452 -11.11 5.63 6.92
CA LYS A 452 -10.43 5.05 5.74
C LYS A 452 -9.05 4.46 6.07
N ASP A 453 -8.28 5.15 6.91
CA ASP A 453 -6.93 4.72 7.30
C ASP A 453 -6.99 3.50 8.23
N LYS A 454 -7.94 3.45 9.17
CA LYS A 454 -8.19 2.27 10.00
C LYS A 454 -8.55 1.05 9.16
N VAL A 455 -9.39 1.22 8.13
CA VAL A 455 -9.76 0.15 7.20
C VAL A 455 -8.55 -0.31 6.38
N LEU A 456 -7.70 0.61 5.90
CA LEU A 456 -6.47 0.26 5.20
C LEU A 456 -5.52 -0.54 6.10
N LEU A 457 -5.21 -0.03 7.29
CA LEU A 457 -4.28 -0.64 8.24
C LEU A 457 -4.76 -2.00 8.76
N ALA A 458 -6.05 -2.14 9.09
CA ALA A 458 -6.62 -3.41 9.56
C ALA A 458 -6.36 -4.57 8.57
N GLY A 459 -6.64 -4.34 7.28
CA GLY A 459 -6.39 -5.35 6.25
C GLY A 459 -4.91 -5.50 5.86
N LYS A 460 -4.10 -4.43 5.90
CA LYS A 460 -2.63 -4.51 5.77
C LYS A 460 -2.05 -5.45 6.83
N TYR A 461 -2.38 -5.25 8.11
CA TYR A 461 -1.92 -6.09 9.21
C TYR A 461 -2.41 -7.53 9.09
N LEU A 462 -3.70 -7.73 8.80
CA LEU A 462 -4.24 -9.08 8.70
C LEU A 462 -3.69 -9.84 7.49
N ASN A 463 -3.33 -9.15 6.40
CA ASN A 463 -2.56 -9.75 5.31
C ASN A 463 -1.16 -10.19 5.75
N VAL A 464 -0.41 -9.38 6.51
CA VAL A 464 0.90 -9.79 7.07
C VAL A 464 0.75 -11.03 7.96
N VAL A 465 -0.22 -11.04 8.87
CA VAL A 465 -0.48 -12.20 9.74
C VAL A 465 -0.86 -13.44 8.92
N ARG A 466 -1.63 -13.29 7.84
CA ARG A 466 -1.97 -14.38 6.91
C ARG A 466 -0.76 -14.89 6.13
N GLU A 467 0.06 -14.02 5.56
CA GLU A 467 1.30 -14.38 4.85
C GLU A 467 2.31 -15.10 5.77
N CYS A 468 2.25 -14.85 7.08
CA CYS A 468 3.03 -15.54 8.11
C CYS A 468 2.37 -16.80 8.70
N GLY A 469 1.26 -17.29 8.13
CA GLY A 469 0.55 -18.48 8.64
C GLY A 469 -0.05 -18.29 10.04
N GLY A 470 -0.39 -17.04 10.40
CA GLY A 470 -0.86 -16.66 11.73
C GLY A 470 -2.37 -16.73 11.96
N VAL A 471 -3.19 -16.73 10.90
CA VAL A 471 -4.66 -16.70 11.00
C VAL A 471 -5.27 -18.06 10.60
N ASP A 472 -6.12 -18.61 11.46
CA ASP A 472 -7.07 -19.67 11.08
C ASP A 472 -8.18 -19.05 10.21
N VAL A 473 -7.99 -19.03 8.88
CA VAL A 473 -8.98 -18.51 7.89
C VAL A 473 -10.34 -19.22 7.99
N SER A 474 -10.40 -20.37 8.67
CA SER A 474 -11.63 -21.11 8.99
C SER A 474 -12.52 -20.47 10.08
N LYS A 475 -12.01 -19.51 10.87
CA LYS A 475 -12.78 -18.81 11.92
C LYS A 475 -13.62 -17.67 11.35
N ALA A 476 -14.44 -17.97 10.35
CA ALA A 476 -15.34 -17.01 9.72
C ALA A 476 -16.31 -16.38 10.75
N VAL A 477 -16.22 -15.05 10.91
CA VAL A 477 -17.12 -14.27 11.77
C VAL A 477 -18.52 -14.29 11.13
N LYS A 478 -19.47 -15.00 11.75
CA LYS A 478 -20.80 -15.28 11.16
C LYS A 478 -21.80 -14.12 11.30
N ASP A 479 -21.62 -13.26 12.30
CA ASP A 479 -22.44 -12.07 12.54
C ASP A 479 -21.61 -10.82 12.21
N VAL A 480 -21.60 -10.44 10.93
CA VAL A 480 -20.98 -9.20 10.44
C VAL A 480 -22.05 -8.31 9.76
N PRO A 481 -21.96 -6.98 9.89
CA PRO A 481 -22.82 -6.04 9.18
C PRO A 481 -22.85 -6.29 7.67
N LYS A 482 -24.03 -6.17 7.05
CA LYS A 482 -24.25 -6.47 5.61
C LYS A 482 -24.62 -5.25 4.77
N THR A 483 -24.77 -4.09 5.40
CA THR A 483 -25.34 -2.86 4.85
C THR A 483 -24.72 -1.66 5.56
N LEU A 484 -24.48 -0.54 4.86
CA LEU A 484 -23.88 0.66 5.48
C LEU A 484 -24.77 1.33 6.55
N ASP A 485 -26.07 1.00 6.54
CA ASP A 485 -27.11 1.49 7.45
C ASP A 485 -27.19 0.70 8.79
N ASP A 486 -26.30 -0.28 9.00
CA ASP A 486 -26.23 -1.04 10.26
C ASP A 486 -25.50 -0.21 11.33
N PRO A 487 -26.10 0.11 12.49
CA PRO A 487 -25.43 0.88 13.54
C PRO A 487 -24.16 0.21 14.09
N ARG A 488 -24.04 -1.13 13.96
CA ARG A 488 -22.84 -1.89 14.35
C ARG A 488 -21.68 -1.74 13.36
N PHE A 489 -21.86 -1.01 12.25
CA PHE A 489 -20.87 -0.85 11.20
C PHE A 489 -19.54 -0.29 11.71
N LEU A 490 -19.57 0.83 12.43
CA LEU A 490 -18.37 1.48 12.97
C LEU A 490 -17.72 0.62 14.06
N ASP A 491 -18.52 -0.06 14.89
CA ASP A 491 -18.01 -0.99 15.91
C ASP A 491 -17.27 -2.17 15.26
N ASN A 492 -17.81 -2.75 14.18
CA ASN A 492 -17.17 -3.82 13.41
C ASN A 492 -15.83 -3.37 12.80
N VAL A 493 -15.75 -2.14 12.26
CA VAL A 493 -14.49 -1.58 11.72
C VAL A 493 -13.44 -1.40 12.84
N ASN A 494 -13.83 -0.79 13.97
CA ASN A 494 -12.90 -0.59 15.08
C ASN A 494 -12.49 -1.94 15.73
N ALA A 495 -13.41 -2.87 15.92
CA ALA A 495 -13.12 -4.20 16.46
C ALA A 495 -12.19 -5.01 15.54
N ALA A 496 -12.38 -4.96 14.22
CA ALA A 496 -11.48 -5.59 13.26
C ALA A 496 -10.07 -4.97 13.29
N TYR A 497 -9.96 -3.64 13.37
CA TYR A 497 -8.67 -2.94 13.51
C TYR A 497 -7.95 -3.33 14.81
N THR A 498 -8.65 -3.36 15.95
CA THR A 498 -8.07 -3.80 17.24
C THR A 498 -7.66 -5.28 17.19
N TYR A 499 -8.48 -6.15 16.61
CA TYR A 499 -8.15 -7.58 16.45
C TYR A 499 -6.94 -7.81 15.54
N ALA A 500 -6.82 -7.09 14.43
CA ALA A 500 -5.70 -7.17 13.51
C ALA A 500 -4.39 -6.67 14.16
N ASN A 501 -4.44 -5.55 14.89
CA ASN A 501 -3.31 -5.07 15.70
C ASN A 501 -2.87 -6.10 16.75
N ALA A 502 -3.80 -6.57 17.59
CA ALA A 502 -3.54 -7.57 18.63
C ALA A 502 -2.92 -8.87 18.05
N SER A 503 -3.41 -9.30 16.89
CA SER A 503 -2.92 -10.49 16.20
C SER A 503 -1.52 -10.31 15.62
N LEU A 504 -1.21 -9.16 15.01
CA LEU A 504 0.10 -8.87 14.45
C LEU A 504 1.14 -8.59 15.55
N LEU A 505 0.80 -7.80 16.56
CA LEU A 505 1.67 -7.51 17.70
C LEU A 505 2.07 -8.81 18.44
N ASN A 506 1.10 -9.70 18.70
CA ASN A 506 1.36 -11.01 19.28
C ASN A 506 2.27 -11.86 18.36
N LEU A 507 2.02 -11.89 17.05
CA LEU A 507 2.87 -12.63 16.10
C LEU A 507 4.32 -12.09 16.01
N LEU A 508 4.52 -10.78 16.13
CA LEU A 508 5.86 -10.16 16.15
C LEU A 508 6.59 -10.45 17.47
N LEU A 509 5.91 -10.27 18.62
CA LEU A 509 6.51 -10.44 19.94
C LEU A 509 6.74 -11.91 20.31
N THR A 510 5.75 -12.79 20.15
CA THR A 510 5.82 -14.19 20.64
C THR A 510 6.41 -15.14 19.61
N LYS A 511 5.84 -15.21 18.39
CA LYS A 511 6.29 -16.17 17.36
C LYS A 511 7.66 -15.82 16.79
N ASN A 512 7.90 -14.53 16.51
CA ASN A 512 9.14 -14.07 15.86
C ASN A 512 10.20 -13.51 16.85
N SER A 513 9.90 -13.47 18.15
CA SER A 513 10.87 -13.09 19.20
C SER A 513 11.55 -11.73 18.97
N LEU A 514 10.78 -10.71 18.56
CA LEU A 514 11.27 -9.35 18.28
C LEU A 514 12.08 -8.76 19.45
N THR A 515 11.69 -9.03 20.70
CA THR A 515 12.42 -8.61 21.91
C THR A 515 13.85 -9.16 21.98
N THR A 516 14.06 -10.40 21.52
CA THR A 516 15.37 -11.05 21.44
C THR A 516 16.18 -10.45 20.28
N ARG A 517 15.55 -10.19 19.13
CA ARG A 517 16.15 -9.53 17.97
C ARG A 517 16.64 -8.10 18.26
N PHE A 518 15.86 -7.32 19.01
CA PHE A 518 16.33 -6.02 19.50
C PHE A 518 17.56 -6.16 20.39
N ARG A 519 17.64 -7.18 21.27
CA ARG A 519 18.83 -7.41 22.12
C ARG A 519 20.08 -7.74 21.29
N SER A 520 19.93 -8.51 20.20
CA SER A 520 21.00 -8.73 19.22
C SER A 520 21.49 -7.42 18.59
N LEU A 521 20.56 -6.55 18.16
CA LEU A 521 20.91 -5.23 17.62
C LEU A 521 21.71 -4.39 18.62
N LYS A 522 21.30 -4.33 19.90
CA LYS A 522 22.09 -3.68 20.96
C LYS A 522 23.48 -4.30 21.10
N HIS A 523 23.59 -5.62 21.13
CA HIS A 523 24.85 -6.32 21.31
C HIS A 523 25.86 -6.01 20.18
N TYR A 524 25.39 -5.98 18.93
CA TYR A 524 26.26 -5.73 17.76
C TYR A 524 26.52 -4.25 17.48
N PHE A 525 25.51 -3.37 17.54
CA PHE A 525 25.66 -1.96 17.16
C PHE A 525 26.06 -1.04 18.31
N PHE A 526 25.65 -1.32 19.55
CA PHE A 526 25.96 -0.47 20.71
C PHE A 526 27.10 -1.01 21.58
N LEU A 527 27.64 -2.20 21.27
CA LEU A 527 28.87 -2.76 21.86
C LEU A 527 28.83 -2.99 23.39
N ASP A 528 27.62 -3.12 23.96
CA ASP A 528 27.30 -3.41 25.38
C ASP A 528 28.25 -4.46 26.01
N ARG A 529 28.50 -5.54 25.27
CA ARG A 529 29.49 -6.57 25.62
C ARG A 529 30.33 -6.83 24.40
N SER A 530 31.50 -6.20 24.38
CA SER A 530 32.36 -6.07 23.20
C SER A 530 33.66 -6.87 23.34
N ASP A 531 33.57 -8.03 24.02
CA ASP A 531 34.60 -9.07 24.06
C ASP A 531 34.87 -9.62 22.65
N PHE A 532 33.81 -10.01 21.94
CA PHE A 532 33.87 -10.47 20.55
C PHE A 532 34.44 -9.36 19.65
N PHE A 533 33.98 -8.12 19.83
CA PHE A 533 34.34 -7.03 18.94
C PHE A 533 35.79 -6.56 19.13
N SER A 534 36.30 -6.50 20.37
CA SER A 534 37.73 -6.24 20.62
C SER A 534 38.61 -7.30 19.96
N TYR A 535 38.29 -8.59 20.10
CA TYR A 535 39.08 -9.66 19.50
C TYR A 535 39.02 -9.67 17.96
N PHE A 536 37.85 -9.35 17.39
CA PHE A 536 37.70 -9.11 15.95
C PHE A 536 38.59 -7.95 15.46
N LEU A 537 38.61 -6.81 16.17
CA LEU A 537 39.47 -5.68 15.81
C LEU A 537 40.96 -6.00 15.92
N GLU A 538 41.38 -6.80 16.90
CA GLU A 538 42.77 -7.26 17.03
C GLU A 538 43.20 -8.18 15.88
N LEU A 539 42.39 -9.20 15.55
CA LEU A 539 42.62 -10.09 14.39
C LEU A 539 42.59 -9.32 13.06
N GLY A 540 41.61 -8.42 12.91
CA GLY A 540 41.38 -7.60 11.72
C GLY A 540 42.37 -6.44 11.54
N ALA A 541 43.16 -6.08 12.56
CA ALA A 541 44.02 -4.89 12.55
C ALA A 541 45.02 -4.82 11.38
N SER A 542 45.44 -5.96 10.83
CA SER A 542 46.33 -6.02 9.65
C SER A 542 45.63 -5.69 8.33
N GLU A 543 44.31 -5.89 8.25
CA GLU A 543 43.46 -5.49 7.12
C GLU A 543 42.89 -4.09 7.32
N LEU A 544 42.36 -3.78 8.51
CA LEU A 544 41.73 -2.49 8.83
C LEU A 544 42.68 -1.28 8.81
N ARG A 545 44.01 -1.51 8.85
CA ARG A 545 45.03 -0.46 8.63
C ARG A 545 45.23 -0.09 7.16
N LYS A 546 44.69 -0.84 6.21
CA LYS A 546 44.77 -0.54 4.77
C LYS A 546 43.80 0.60 4.41
N PRO A 547 44.04 1.32 3.30
CA PRO A 547 43.00 2.16 2.70
C PRO A 547 41.79 1.29 2.33
N ALA A 548 40.57 1.81 2.55
CA ALA A 548 39.31 1.06 2.43
C ALA A 548 39.14 0.33 1.08
N LYS A 549 39.56 0.97 -0.02
CA LYS A 549 39.57 0.39 -1.39
C LYS A 549 40.35 -0.93 -1.50
N ASN A 550 41.31 -1.18 -0.60
CA ASN A 550 42.21 -2.34 -0.59
C ASN A 550 41.95 -3.31 0.58
N VAL A 551 40.83 -3.14 1.30
CA VAL A 551 40.40 -4.05 2.38
C VAL A 551 39.63 -5.23 1.77
N ASN A 552 39.97 -6.46 2.16
CA ASN A 552 39.23 -7.64 1.71
C ASN A 552 38.05 -7.94 2.66
N GLU A 553 36.83 -7.55 2.23
CA GLU A 553 35.59 -7.78 2.98
C GLU A 553 35.35 -9.26 3.29
N SER A 554 35.55 -10.17 2.32
CA SER A 554 35.32 -11.62 2.55
C SER A 554 36.27 -12.21 3.60
N LYS A 555 37.49 -11.69 3.71
CA LYS A 555 38.43 -12.04 4.78
C LYS A 555 37.96 -11.48 6.13
N LEU A 556 37.44 -10.25 6.17
CA LEU A 556 36.90 -9.68 7.41
C LEU A 556 35.61 -10.37 7.86
N GLN A 557 34.70 -10.74 6.96
CA GLN A 557 33.55 -11.58 7.29
C GLN A 557 34.00 -12.92 7.89
N SER A 558 34.95 -13.61 7.24
CA SER A 558 35.50 -14.88 7.74
C SER A 558 36.13 -14.76 9.14
N LEU A 559 36.72 -13.60 9.47
CA LEU A 559 37.25 -13.31 10.80
C LEU A 559 36.14 -12.96 11.80
N LEU A 560 35.08 -12.27 11.37
CA LEU A 560 33.91 -12.00 12.21
C LEU A 560 33.19 -13.31 12.55
N ASP A 561 32.89 -14.14 11.56
CA ASP A 561 32.22 -15.44 11.73
C ASP A 561 32.97 -16.37 12.70
N LEU A 562 34.31 -16.38 12.64
CA LEU A 562 35.17 -17.13 13.55
C LEU A 562 34.98 -16.68 15.01
N VAL A 563 34.91 -15.37 15.24
CA VAL A 563 34.79 -14.78 16.58
C VAL A 563 33.35 -14.85 17.11
N LEU A 564 32.34 -14.63 16.26
CA LEU A 564 30.93 -14.82 16.58
C LEU A 564 30.60 -16.29 16.96
N ARG A 565 31.41 -17.26 16.52
CA ARG A 565 31.25 -18.68 16.86
C ARG A 565 32.17 -19.15 18.00
N GLN A 566 32.95 -18.26 18.63
CA GLN A 566 33.90 -18.63 19.68
C GLN A 566 33.18 -19.06 20.99
N PRO A 567 33.37 -20.30 21.46
CA PRO A 567 32.69 -20.79 22.65
C PRO A 567 33.15 -20.03 23.91
N GLY A 568 32.19 -19.44 24.62
CA GLY A 568 32.42 -18.60 25.80
C GLY A 568 32.04 -17.13 25.61
N SER A 569 32.03 -16.63 24.37
CA SER A 569 31.45 -15.31 24.07
C SER A 569 29.93 -15.36 24.05
N ILE A 570 29.29 -14.23 24.38
CA ILE A 570 27.83 -14.06 24.37
C ILE A 570 27.31 -14.05 22.92
N ALA A 571 28.09 -13.52 21.97
CA ALA A 571 27.78 -13.58 20.55
C ALA A 571 27.57 -15.02 20.02
N ALA A 572 28.23 -16.01 20.63
CA ALA A 572 28.06 -17.41 20.25
C ALA A 572 26.73 -18.03 20.75
N GLN A 573 26.11 -17.46 21.78
CA GLN A 573 24.80 -17.87 22.30
C GLN A 573 23.64 -17.25 21.53
N ASP A 574 23.88 -16.18 20.76
CA ASP A 574 22.85 -15.52 19.95
C ASP A 574 22.38 -16.43 18.80
N PRO A 575 21.07 -16.72 18.66
CA PRO A 575 20.53 -17.45 17.52
C PRO A 575 20.66 -16.72 16.18
N PHE A 576 20.91 -15.41 16.19
CA PHE A 576 20.77 -14.49 15.05
C PHE A 576 22.10 -13.90 14.56
N LYS A 577 23.24 -14.39 15.06
CA LYS A 577 24.61 -13.95 14.70
C LYS A 577 24.94 -14.06 13.21
N GLU A 578 24.33 -14.99 12.50
CA GLU A 578 24.57 -15.25 11.06
C GLU A 578 23.93 -14.17 10.16
N ASP A 579 23.06 -13.31 10.71
CA ASP A 579 22.46 -12.17 10.00
C ASP A 579 23.36 -10.91 10.00
N VAL A 580 24.48 -10.93 10.72
CA VAL A 580 25.45 -9.81 10.82
C VAL A 580 26.49 -9.90 9.69
N LYS A 581 26.61 -8.84 8.91
CA LYS A 581 27.55 -8.75 7.79
C LYS A 581 28.53 -7.59 7.92
N VAL A 582 29.74 -7.74 7.39
CA VAL A 582 30.72 -6.65 7.24
C VAL A 582 30.52 -5.96 5.89
N ARG A 583 30.43 -4.63 5.87
CA ARG A 583 30.52 -3.79 4.66
C ARG A 583 31.61 -2.71 4.86
N MET A 584 32.24 -2.25 3.78
CA MET A 584 33.15 -1.10 3.76
C MET A 584 32.47 0.11 3.13
N ASN A 585 32.20 1.14 3.93
CA ASN A 585 31.59 2.37 3.44
C ASN A 585 32.61 3.27 2.72
N LYS A 586 32.21 3.84 1.58
CA LYS A 586 33.06 4.70 0.72
C LYS A 586 33.26 6.11 1.29
N ILE A 587 32.47 6.54 2.27
CA ILE A 587 32.51 7.89 2.83
C ILE A 587 32.67 7.81 4.36
N GLY A 588 33.60 8.59 4.91
CA GLY A 588 33.86 8.67 6.35
C GLY A 588 32.70 9.36 7.09
N LEU A 589 32.34 8.84 8.27
CA LEU A 589 31.13 9.23 9.01
C LEU A 589 30.90 10.74 9.12
N THR A 590 31.93 11.52 9.52
CA THR A 590 31.76 12.98 9.65
C THR A 590 31.51 13.65 8.30
N LYS A 591 32.15 13.21 7.21
CA LYS A 591 31.94 13.79 5.87
C LYS A 591 30.51 13.51 5.39
N TRP A 592 30.02 12.29 5.61
CA TRP A 592 28.64 11.90 5.31
C TRP A 592 27.62 12.70 6.13
N LEU A 593 27.74 12.72 7.46
CA LEU A 593 26.84 13.48 8.33
C LEU A 593 26.86 14.99 8.02
N MET A 594 28.05 15.55 7.73
CA MET A 594 28.16 16.95 7.31
C MET A 594 27.41 17.22 6.00
N GLN A 595 27.49 16.33 5.03
CA GLN A 595 26.79 16.45 3.76
C GLN A 595 25.28 16.38 3.97
N VAL A 596 24.78 15.36 4.67
CA VAL A 596 23.35 15.17 4.98
C VAL A 596 22.77 16.36 5.74
N VAL A 597 23.39 16.79 6.85
CA VAL A 597 22.87 17.91 7.65
C VAL A 597 23.00 19.26 6.91
N SER A 598 23.94 19.41 5.96
CA SER A 598 24.00 20.60 5.10
C SER A 598 22.90 20.65 4.04
N VAL A 599 22.38 19.50 3.59
CA VAL A 599 21.26 19.40 2.65
C VAL A 599 19.91 19.53 3.39
N SER A 600 19.79 18.93 4.57
CA SER A 600 18.60 19.01 5.44
C SER A 600 18.31 20.41 6.01
N GLY A 601 19.13 21.42 5.69
CA GLY A 601 18.92 22.81 6.07
C GLY A 601 18.03 23.62 5.11
N ILE A 602 17.39 22.98 4.13
CA ILE A 602 16.55 23.63 3.10
C ILE A 602 15.08 23.15 3.16
N ASP A 603 14.83 21.86 3.39
CA ASP A 603 13.49 21.30 3.62
C ASP A 603 13.42 20.72 5.04
N GLN A 604 12.57 21.30 5.90
CA GLN A 604 12.47 20.91 7.31
C GLN A 604 11.32 19.91 7.59
N ASP A 605 10.35 19.80 6.69
CA ASP A 605 9.15 18.96 6.87
C ASP A 605 9.32 17.50 6.41
N HIS A 606 10.34 17.19 5.59
CA HIS A 606 10.51 15.86 4.97
C HIS A 606 11.97 15.35 5.03
N PRO A 607 12.44 14.84 6.18
CA PRO A 607 13.79 14.27 6.30
C PRO A 607 14.02 12.99 5.45
N GLU A 608 12.95 12.35 4.96
CA GLU A 608 13.02 11.05 4.28
C GLU A 608 13.61 11.14 2.87
N ALA A 609 13.27 12.18 2.11
CA ALA A 609 13.73 12.39 0.73
C ALA A 609 15.26 12.56 0.62
N ALA A 610 15.95 12.82 1.74
CA ALA A 610 17.40 12.88 1.82
C ALA A 610 18.07 11.50 1.88
N ILE A 611 17.36 10.43 2.28
CA ILE A 611 17.89 9.06 2.40
C ILE A 611 17.77 8.32 1.05
N GLU A 612 16.59 8.38 0.42
CA GLU A 612 16.30 7.67 -0.84
C GLU A 612 17.23 8.12 -2.00
N ARG A 613 17.57 9.41 -2.06
CA ARG A 613 18.42 9.99 -3.11
C ARG A 613 19.88 9.49 -3.12
N TYR A 614 20.31 8.68 -2.14
CA TYR A 614 21.69 8.18 -2.04
C TYR A 614 21.92 6.73 -2.52
N GLN A 615 20.87 5.98 -2.89
CA GLN A 615 21.07 4.71 -3.61
C GLN A 615 21.49 4.94 -5.07
N ALA A 616 21.18 6.10 -5.64
CA ALA A 616 21.72 6.53 -6.93
C ALA A 616 23.20 6.94 -6.80
N PRO A 617 24.13 6.38 -7.60
CA PRO A 617 25.54 6.73 -7.53
C PRO A 617 25.79 8.13 -8.12
N SER A 618 25.86 9.14 -7.25
CA SER A 618 26.20 10.52 -7.62
C SER A 618 27.62 10.63 -8.18
N GLN A 619 27.73 10.76 -9.50
CA GLN A 619 29.00 10.97 -10.19
C GLN A 619 29.51 12.39 -9.93
N GLY A 620 30.56 12.53 -9.11
CA GLY A 620 31.27 13.80 -8.93
C GLY A 620 31.55 14.16 -7.47
N VAL A 621 32.54 13.50 -6.86
CA VAL A 621 33.27 14.04 -5.72
C VAL A 621 34.77 13.87 -6.00
N GLU A 622 35.56 14.89 -5.69
CA GLU A 622 36.99 14.95 -5.97
C GLU A 622 37.81 13.89 -5.20
N ASP A 623 39.08 13.74 -5.58
CA ASP A 623 40.01 12.67 -5.18
C ASP A 623 40.21 12.59 -3.64
N ASP A 624 39.32 11.85 -2.99
CA ASP A 624 39.22 11.75 -1.55
C ASP A 624 40.37 10.91 -1.00
N LYS A 625 41.12 11.48 -0.05
CA LYS A 625 42.22 10.78 0.63
C LYS A 625 41.70 9.46 1.20
N ASP A 626 42.32 8.35 0.79
CA ASP A 626 41.83 7.02 1.12
C ASP A 626 41.56 6.85 2.62
N ILE A 627 40.28 6.67 2.94
CA ILE A 627 39.78 6.45 4.30
C ILE A 627 40.41 5.15 4.82
N VAL A 628 40.88 5.16 6.08
CA VAL A 628 41.46 3.98 6.72
C VAL A 628 40.34 2.96 6.98
N GLY A 629 40.60 1.66 6.81
CA GLY A 629 39.59 0.60 7.01
C GLY A 629 38.84 0.65 8.35
N PHE A 630 39.46 1.17 9.43
CA PHE A 630 38.78 1.43 10.71
C PHE A 630 37.65 2.48 10.63
N ASP A 631 37.80 3.53 9.83
CA ASP A 631 36.79 4.60 9.65
C ASP A 631 35.72 4.24 8.60
N ALA A 632 36.05 3.28 7.72
CA ALA A 632 35.17 2.73 6.68
C ALA A 632 34.35 1.52 7.14
N LEU A 633 34.79 0.81 8.19
CA LEU A 633 34.12 -0.38 8.71
C LEU A 633 32.68 -0.10 9.13
N GLU A 634 31.77 -0.90 8.62
CA GLU A 634 30.35 -0.86 8.90
C GLU A 634 29.81 -2.28 9.13
N LEU A 635 28.88 -2.43 10.07
CA LEU A 635 28.10 -3.65 10.24
C LEU A 635 26.75 -3.47 9.57
N ASP A 636 26.29 -4.48 8.84
CA ASP A 636 24.96 -4.57 8.23
C ASP A 636 24.20 -5.72 8.86
N TYR A 637 22.86 -5.65 8.86
CA TYR A 637 22.01 -6.62 9.56
C TYR A 637 20.83 -7.04 8.69
N SER A 638 20.79 -8.32 8.35
CA SER A 638 19.75 -8.91 7.51
C SER A 638 18.51 -9.24 8.35
N VAL A 639 17.38 -8.56 8.10
CA VAL A 639 16.13 -8.81 8.83
C VAL A 639 15.14 -9.56 7.93
N PRO A 640 14.73 -10.79 8.28
CA PRO A 640 13.71 -11.50 7.52
C PRO A 640 12.31 -10.93 7.79
N PHE A 641 11.47 -10.93 6.75
CA PHE A 641 10.03 -10.69 6.87
C PHE A 641 9.40 -11.72 7.86
N PRO A 642 8.53 -11.31 8.79
CA PRO A 642 7.86 -10.01 8.90
C PRO A 642 8.58 -8.96 9.77
N LEU A 643 9.69 -9.29 10.45
CA LEU A 643 10.34 -8.39 11.39
C LEU A 643 10.90 -7.11 10.73
N SER A 644 11.16 -7.19 9.42
CA SER A 644 11.60 -6.07 8.58
C SER A 644 10.55 -4.95 8.41
N LEU A 645 9.32 -5.16 8.88
CA LEU A 645 8.30 -4.10 9.02
C LEU A 645 8.66 -3.11 10.13
N VAL A 646 9.23 -3.62 11.24
CA VAL A 646 9.61 -2.81 12.40
C VAL A 646 11.07 -2.37 12.27
N ILE A 647 11.95 -3.30 11.92
CA ILE A 647 13.37 -3.04 11.73
C ILE A 647 13.63 -2.85 10.23
N SER A 648 13.17 -1.72 9.67
CA SER A 648 13.38 -1.42 8.26
C SER A 648 14.79 -0.90 7.97
N ARG A 649 15.16 -0.78 6.69
CA ARG A 649 16.44 -0.22 6.25
C ARG A 649 16.66 1.22 6.75
N LYS A 650 15.59 2.03 6.85
CA LYS A 650 15.60 3.36 7.48
C LYS A 650 16.00 3.32 8.98
N THR A 651 15.75 2.22 9.68
CA THR A 651 16.19 2.02 11.09
C THR A 651 17.60 1.44 11.20
N VAL A 652 17.97 0.49 10.32
CA VAL A 652 19.32 -0.11 10.30
C VAL A 652 20.38 0.95 10.02
N LEU A 653 20.12 1.90 9.11
CA LEU A 653 21.02 3.03 8.86
C LEU A 653 21.28 3.87 10.13
N ARG A 654 20.26 4.12 10.95
CA ARG A 654 20.41 4.86 12.22
C ARG A 654 21.30 4.10 13.21
N TYR A 655 21.13 2.78 13.35
CA TYR A 655 22.02 1.91 14.13
C TYR A 655 23.47 1.96 13.61
N GLN A 656 23.67 1.91 12.27
CA GLN A 656 24.99 1.99 11.64
C GLN A 656 25.74 3.28 11.97
N LEU A 657 25.04 4.42 11.96
CA LEU A 657 25.65 5.73 12.29
C LEU A 657 26.11 5.80 13.75
N ILE A 658 25.30 5.30 14.69
CA ILE A 658 25.67 5.22 16.11
C ILE A 658 26.85 4.27 16.30
N PHE A 659 26.82 3.08 15.69
CA PHE A 659 27.94 2.12 15.73
C PHE A 659 29.24 2.72 15.20
N ARG A 660 29.22 3.36 14.03
CA ARG A 660 30.42 3.99 13.43
C ARG A 660 30.95 5.14 14.30
N HIS A 661 30.08 5.86 15.01
CA HIS A 661 30.51 6.87 15.97
C HIS A 661 31.24 6.24 17.17
N ILE A 662 30.63 5.26 17.83
CA ILE A 662 31.21 4.55 18.99
C ILE A 662 32.53 3.86 18.60
N LEU A 663 32.58 3.24 17.41
CA LEU A 663 33.80 2.66 16.82
C LEU A 663 34.92 3.71 16.69
N SER A 664 34.64 4.89 16.15
CA SER A 664 35.65 5.95 15.99
C SER A 664 36.22 6.45 17.32
N LEU A 665 35.38 6.55 18.36
CA LEU A 665 35.80 6.89 19.73
C LEU A 665 36.71 5.81 20.32
N ARG A 666 36.29 4.54 20.24
CA ARG A 666 37.05 3.39 20.76
C ARG A 666 38.37 3.14 20.02
N HIS A 667 38.40 3.39 18.71
CA HIS A 667 39.63 3.32 17.92
C HIS A 667 40.63 4.40 18.38
N LEU A 668 40.17 5.65 18.56
CA LEU A 668 41.01 6.74 19.04
C LEU A 668 41.49 6.52 20.49
N GLU A 669 40.66 5.98 21.38
CA GLU A 669 41.08 5.56 22.72
C GLU A 669 42.23 4.55 22.62
N THR A 670 42.07 3.53 21.77
CA THR A 670 43.10 2.51 21.53
C THR A 670 44.40 3.11 20.98
N MET A 671 44.34 4.12 20.10
CA MET A 671 45.51 4.86 19.63
C MET A 671 46.19 5.67 20.75
N LEU A 672 45.42 6.30 21.64
CA LEU A 672 45.95 7.06 22.77
C LEU A 672 46.57 6.16 23.85
N VAL A 673 45.99 4.99 24.10
CA VAL A 673 46.54 3.96 25.02
C VAL A 673 47.80 3.30 24.44
N THR A 674 47.82 2.98 23.13
CA THR A 674 49.04 2.44 22.49
C THR A 674 50.17 3.46 22.46
N SER A 675 49.88 4.75 22.21
CA SER A 675 50.89 5.81 22.33
C SER A 675 51.48 5.93 23.74
N TRP A 676 50.71 5.63 24.79
CA TRP A 676 51.19 5.55 26.17
C TRP A 676 52.08 4.33 26.42
N LEU A 677 51.74 3.16 25.85
CA LEU A 677 52.59 1.97 25.92
C LEU A 677 53.94 2.22 25.24
N ASP A 678 53.98 2.90 24.10
CA ASP A 678 55.22 3.28 23.43
C ASP A 678 56.03 4.30 24.23
N GLN A 679 55.38 5.34 24.77
CA GLN A 679 55.99 6.29 25.72
C GLN A 679 56.57 5.60 26.96
N SER A 680 55.96 4.51 27.42
CA SER A 680 56.40 3.77 28.62
C SER A 680 57.50 2.74 28.33
N LYS A 681 57.60 2.24 27.10
CA LYS A 681 58.56 1.19 26.69
C LYS A 681 59.83 1.75 26.06
N VAL A 682 59.71 2.77 25.20
CA VAL A 682 60.81 3.22 24.33
C VAL A 682 61.87 4.00 25.11
N VAL A 683 63.15 3.65 24.88
CA VAL A 683 64.31 4.21 25.59
C VAL A 683 64.36 5.74 25.53
N ALA A 684 64.03 6.36 24.39
CA ALA A 684 64.04 7.81 24.22
C ALA A 684 63.06 8.59 25.13
N TRP A 685 62.03 7.91 25.65
CA TRP A 685 61.11 8.47 26.65
C TRP A 685 61.50 8.11 28.08
N ARG A 686 62.03 6.90 28.30
CA ARG A 686 62.48 6.41 29.61
C ARG A 686 63.82 6.99 30.08
N HIS A 687 64.67 7.41 29.14
CA HIS A 687 65.93 8.06 29.44
C HIS A 687 65.66 9.42 30.11
N LYS A 688 66.35 9.69 31.21
CA LYS A 688 66.32 10.98 31.91
C LYS A 688 67.47 11.83 31.37
N SER A 689 67.14 12.79 30.52
CA SER A 689 68.14 13.63 29.86
C SER A 689 68.83 14.57 30.84
N SER A 690 70.07 14.95 30.53
CA SER A 690 70.78 16.06 31.13
C SER A 690 70.09 17.42 30.89
N ASP A 691 69.31 17.57 29.80
CA ASP A 691 68.54 18.79 29.54
C ASP A 691 67.20 18.83 30.28
N ARG A 692 67.09 19.80 31.20
CA ARG A 692 65.85 20.12 31.93
C ARG A 692 64.70 20.58 31.01
N ARG A 693 64.97 21.24 29.87
CA ARG A 693 63.93 21.68 28.93
C ARG A 693 63.28 20.48 28.26
N LEU A 694 64.05 19.50 27.81
CA LEU A 694 63.55 18.23 27.27
C LEU A 694 62.71 17.45 28.29
N GLU A 695 63.12 17.38 29.56
CA GLU A 695 62.35 16.74 30.63
C GLU A 695 61.02 17.47 30.95
N LEU A 696 61.00 18.81 30.90
CA LEU A 696 59.75 19.58 31.02
C LEU A 696 58.83 19.36 29.82
N TRP A 697 59.39 19.29 28.62
CA TRP A 697 58.65 18.98 27.39
C TRP A 697 58.02 17.58 27.45
N LYS A 698 58.76 16.54 27.92
CA LYS A 698 58.24 15.17 28.08
C LYS A 698 57.00 15.16 28.98
N ARG A 699 57.04 15.89 30.10
CA ARG A 699 55.91 16.04 31.03
C ARG A 699 54.69 16.70 30.40
N ARG A 700 54.88 17.77 29.61
CA ARG A 700 53.78 18.43 28.86
C ARG A 700 53.15 17.48 27.85
N ALA A 701 53.95 16.71 27.11
CA ALA A 701 53.44 15.72 26.16
C ALA A 701 52.65 14.58 26.85
N TRP A 702 53.08 14.13 28.04
CA TRP A 702 52.32 13.17 28.84
C TRP A 702 51.01 13.75 29.39
N ASN A 703 51.01 15.00 29.87
CA ASN A 703 49.81 15.69 30.35
C ASN A 703 48.79 15.86 29.21
N LEU A 704 49.21 16.37 28.04
CA LEU A 704 48.34 16.55 26.87
C LEU A 704 47.73 15.22 26.41
N ARG A 705 48.52 14.14 26.32
CA ARG A 705 48.00 12.79 26.02
C ARG A 705 46.95 12.35 27.06
N SER A 706 47.18 12.64 28.34
CA SER A 706 46.25 12.29 29.42
C SER A 706 44.94 13.08 29.32
N LYS A 707 44.99 14.39 29.06
CA LYS A 707 43.81 15.22 28.81
C LYS A 707 43.02 14.75 27.59
N MET A 708 43.71 14.40 26.49
CA MET A 708 43.09 13.82 25.29
C MET A 708 42.44 12.45 25.56
N LEU A 709 43.09 11.57 26.33
CA LEU A 709 42.54 10.26 26.68
C LEU A 709 41.29 10.38 27.55
N VAL A 710 41.35 11.19 28.62
CA VAL A 710 40.18 11.44 29.48
C VAL A 710 39.03 12.08 28.69
N PHE A 711 39.31 12.99 27.75
CA PHE A 711 38.30 13.56 26.87
C PHE A 711 37.56 12.48 26.04
N VAL A 712 38.31 11.58 25.39
CA VAL A 712 37.70 10.49 24.60
C VAL A 712 36.95 9.50 25.49
N GLN A 713 37.48 9.17 26.66
CA GLN A 713 36.84 8.24 27.61
C GLN A 713 35.55 8.81 28.22
N GLN A 714 35.52 10.08 28.61
CA GLN A 714 34.30 10.74 29.11
C GLN A 714 33.23 10.86 28.02
N LEU A 715 33.62 11.14 26.78
CA LEU A 715 32.70 11.17 25.65
C LEU A 715 32.16 9.77 25.30
N LEU A 716 33.01 8.74 25.28
CA LEU A 716 32.59 7.36 25.07
C LEU A 716 31.62 6.88 26.16
N TYR A 717 31.93 7.16 27.43
CA TYR A 717 31.05 6.87 28.57
C TYR A 717 29.70 7.59 28.43
N PHE A 718 29.70 8.87 28.08
CA PHE A 718 28.46 9.64 27.86
C PHE A 718 27.58 9.00 26.78
N CYS A 719 28.14 8.70 25.61
CA CYS A 719 27.39 8.07 24.51
C CYS A 719 26.80 6.70 24.90
N THR A 720 27.54 5.85 25.61
CA THR A 720 27.06 4.50 25.96
C THR A 720 26.14 4.49 27.19
N ALA A 721 26.53 5.15 28.28
CA ALA A 721 25.89 5.01 29.59
C ALA A 721 24.90 6.13 29.94
N GLU A 722 25.07 7.35 29.43
CA GLU A 722 24.15 8.48 29.69
C GLU A 722 23.12 8.69 28.58
N VAL A 723 23.42 8.27 27.34
CA VAL A 723 22.53 8.39 26.17
C VAL A 723 21.93 7.04 25.77
N VAL A 724 22.74 6.06 25.34
CA VAL A 724 22.19 4.82 24.76
C VAL A 724 21.51 3.94 25.82
N GLU A 725 22.12 3.71 26.98
CA GLU A 725 21.55 2.80 27.99
C GLU A 725 20.19 3.25 28.56
N PRO A 726 19.97 4.52 28.97
CA PRO A 726 18.69 4.93 29.54
C PRO A 726 17.57 4.96 28.51
N ASN A 727 17.85 5.46 27.30
CA ASN A 727 16.90 5.44 26.18
C ASN A 727 16.56 3.99 25.76
N TRP A 728 17.53 3.07 25.83
CA TRP A 728 17.32 1.65 25.57
C TRP A 728 16.42 0.98 26.61
N GLN A 729 16.63 1.25 27.90
CA GLN A 729 15.76 0.73 28.97
C GLN A 729 14.34 1.25 28.79
N SER A 730 14.18 2.55 28.57
CA SER A 730 12.87 3.17 28.27
C SER A 730 12.17 2.55 27.05
N LEU A 731 12.89 2.25 25.96
CA LEU A 731 12.34 1.48 24.84
C LEU A 731 11.93 0.07 25.27
N MET A 732 12.79 -0.66 25.98
CA MET A 732 12.51 -2.04 26.37
C MET A 732 11.34 -2.16 27.35
N ASP A 733 11.14 -1.20 28.25
CA ASP A 733 10.04 -1.19 29.21
C ASP A 733 8.69 -0.89 28.50
N ARG A 734 8.68 0.05 27.54
CA ARG A 734 7.57 0.19 26.57
C ARG A 734 7.33 -1.09 25.77
N VAL A 735 8.38 -1.75 25.28
CA VAL A 735 8.29 -3.00 24.48
C VAL A 735 7.74 -4.17 25.30
N ASN A 736 8.16 -4.32 26.57
CA ASN A 736 7.70 -5.39 27.46
C ASN A 736 6.32 -5.11 28.08
N GLY A 737 5.85 -3.86 28.06
CA GLY A 737 4.54 -3.45 28.59
C GLY A 737 4.51 -3.25 30.11
N THR A 738 5.64 -2.93 30.74
CA THR A 738 5.72 -2.72 32.20
C THR A 738 5.11 -1.39 32.65
N ASP A 739 5.04 -0.40 31.77
CA ASP A 739 4.49 0.95 32.06
C ASP A 739 3.01 1.10 31.66
N ALA A 740 2.27 -0.01 31.59
CA ALA A 740 0.93 -0.05 31.00
C ALA A 740 -0.19 0.50 31.92
N ASP A 741 -0.32 1.84 31.97
CA ASP A 741 -1.57 2.54 32.36
C ASP A 741 -2.64 2.46 31.24
N GLY A 742 -2.36 1.70 30.17
CA GLY A 742 -3.28 1.40 29.08
C GLY A 742 -4.28 0.32 29.47
N SER A 743 -5.58 0.62 29.29
CA SER A 743 -6.70 -0.28 29.60
C SER A 743 -6.50 -1.72 29.09
N GLU A 744 -6.61 -2.69 30.00
CA GLU A 744 -6.48 -4.11 29.66
C GLU A 744 -7.61 -4.58 28.74
N VAL A 745 -7.27 -5.24 27.62
CA VAL A 745 -8.25 -5.92 26.76
C VAL A 745 -7.93 -7.41 26.69
N THR A 746 -8.91 -8.24 27.01
CA THR A 746 -8.79 -9.70 27.06
C THR A 746 -9.23 -10.35 25.74
N VAL A 747 -8.37 -10.28 24.73
CA VAL A 747 -8.59 -11.01 23.46
C VAL A 747 -8.24 -12.49 23.66
N ASN A 748 -9.18 -13.39 23.35
CA ASN A 748 -9.01 -14.86 23.41
C ASN A 748 -8.47 -15.40 24.76
N GLY A 749 -8.80 -14.75 25.87
CA GLY A 749 -8.36 -15.15 27.21
C GLY A 749 -6.94 -14.73 27.59
N THR A 750 -6.17 -14.14 26.66
CA THR A 750 -4.91 -13.45 26.99
C THR A 750 -5.19 -11.99 27.32
N LYS A 751 -4.72 -11.51 28.48
CA LYS A 751 -4.58 -10.06 28.74
C LYS A 751 -3.62 -9.49 27.68
N GLN A 752 -4.02 -8.42 27.00
CA GLN A 752 -3.14 -7.64 26.13
C GLN A 752 -3.29 -6.14 26.44
N VAL A 753 -2.19 -5.41 26.26
CA VAL A 753 -2.14 -3.95 26.36
C VAL A 753 -2.72 -3.35 25.08
N ASN A 754 -3.51 -2.29 25.21
CA ASN A 754 -4.01 -1.49 24.08
C ASN A 754 -2.89 -0.69 23.39
N ARG A 755 -2.00 -1.37 22.67
CA ARG A 755 -0.92 -0.80 21.87
C ARG A 755 -1.02 -1.25 20.42
N THR A 756 -0.91 -0.30 19.49
CA THR A 756 -0.89 -0.58 18.05
C THR A 756 0.49 -1.02 17.59
N VAL A 757 0.57 -1.65 16.42
CA VAL A 757 1.87 -1.93 15.78
C VAL A 757 2.56 -0.62 15.37
N ASP A 758 1.78 0.40 14.98
CA ASP A 758 2.25 1.77 14.70
C ASP A 758 3.05 2.35 15.87
N GLN A 759 2.49 2.30 17.10
CA GLN A 759 3.18 2.83 18.28
C GLN A 759 4.49 2.10 18.56
N LEU A 760 4.55 0.78 18.34
CA LEU A 760 5.79 0.00 18.48
C LEU A 760 6.85 0.40 17.45
N MET A 761 6.46 0.73 16.22
CA MET A 761 7.38 1.22 15.19
C MET A 761 7.85 2.64 15.52
N GLN A 762 6.94 3.54 15.92
CA GLN A 762 7.28 4.91 16.33
C GLN A 762 8.19 4.93 17.55
N ASP A 763 7.89 4.15 18.61
CA ASP A 763 8.71 4.03 19.82
C ASP A 763 10.17 3.65 19.52
N HIS A 764 10.38 2.84 18.47
CA HIS A 764 11.69 2.37 18.01
C HIS A 764 12.44 3.41 17.16
N VAL A 765 11.73 4.17 16.31
CA VAL A 765 12.28 5.31 15.57
C VAL A 765 12.66 6.45 16.53
N ASP A 766 11.76 6.82 17.45
CA ASP A 766 11.98 7.86 18.45
C ASP A 766 13.20 7.56 19.33
N PHE A 767 13.38 6.29 19.73
CA PHE A 767 14.56 5.82 20.43
C PHE A 767 15.86 6.09 19.64
N LEU A 768 15.87 5.74 18.36
CA LEU A 768 17.05 5.90 17.49
C LEU A 768 17.36 7.37 17.20
N ASP A 769 16.34 8.19 16.90
CA ASP A 769 16.53 9.61 16.61
C ASP A 769 16.89 10.43 17.86
N THR A 770 16.38 10.05 19.03
CA THR A 770 16.85 10.58 20.33
C THR A 770 18.34 10.25 20.53
N CYS A 771 18.74 8.98 20.34
CA CYS A 771 20.14 8.60 20.47
C CYS A 771 21.06 9.32 19.46
N LEU A 772 20.64 9.49 18.20
CA LEU A 772 21.40 10.26 17.20
C LEU A 772 21.56 11.73 17.58
N LYS A 773 20.49 12.36 18.10
CA LYS A 773 20.50 13.76 18.55
C LYS A 773 21.42 13.95 19.76
N GLU A 774 21.27 13.10 20.78
CA GLU A 774 22.00 13.22 22.03
C GLU A 774 23.47 12.77 21.91
N CYS A 775 23.80 11.85 20.99
CA CYS A 775 25.18 11.59 20.57
C CYS A 775 25.78 12.70 19.67
N MET A 776 25.15 13.87 19.55
CA MET A 776 25.63 15.05 18.82
C MET A 776 25.75 14.89 17.29
N LEU A 777 25.16 13.84 16.71
CA LEU A 777 25.38 13.49 15.30
C LEU A 777 24.51 14.31 14.32
N THR A 778 23.38 14.84 14.79
CA THR A 778 22.44 15.62 13.98
C THR A 778 22.84 17.09 13.77
N GLN A 779 23.70 17.66 14.62
CA GLN A 779 23.99 19.10 14.62
C GLN A 779 25.30 19.45 13.89
N ALA A 780 25.22 20.08 12.71
CA ALA A 780 26.39 20.43 11.91
C ALA A 780 27.40 21.38 12.59
N LYS A 781 26.99 22.20 13.56
CA LYS A 781 27.94 23.04 14.34
C LYS A 781 28.74 22.18 15.32
N LEU A 782 28.05 21.36 16.11
CA LEU A 782 28.61 20.52 17.15
C LEU A 782 29.52 19.43 16.54
N LEU A 783 29.05 18.78 15.46
CA LEU A 783 29.80 17.82 14.66
C LEU A 783 31.12 18.38 14.11
N LYS A 784 31.14 19.64 13.61
CA LYS A 784 32.39 20.30 13.14
C LYS A 784 33.40 20.48 14.27
N ILE A 785 32.95 20.82 15.47
CA ILE A 785 33.82 21.03 16.63
C ILE A 785 34.36 19.68 17.13
N HIS A 786 33.48 18.70 17.30
CA HIS A 786 33.83 17.33 17.66
C HIS A 786 34.85 16.73 16.68
N HIS A 787 34.62 16.82 15.37
CA HIS A 787 35.55 16.33 14.35
C HIS A 787 36.95 16.96 14.48
N ARG A 788 37.05 18.28 14.66
CA ARG A 788 38.35 18.96 14.85
C ARG A 788 39.08 18.48 16.10
N LEU A 789 38.38 18.13 17.18
CA LEU A 789 38.98 17.53 18.37
C LEU A 789 39.45 16.10 18.09
N MET A 790 38.61 15.27 17.48
CA MET A 790 38.98 13.90 17.07
C MET A 790 40.22 13.90 16.17
N THR A 791 40.24 14.71 15.11
CA THR A 791 41.41 14.85 14.22
C THR A 791 42.64 15.35 14.97
N CYS A 792 42.50 16.28 15.93
CA CYS A 792 43.63 16.75 16.75
C CYS A 792 44.25 15.60 17.56
N CYS A 793 43.43 14.79 18.21
CA CYS A 793 43.85 13.62 18.98
C CYS A 793 44.45 12.51 18.09
N THR A 794 43.88 12.24 16.90
CA THR A 794 44.42 11.28 15.93
C THR A 794 45.77 11.73 15.36
N MET A 795 45.92 13.02 15.05
CA MET A 795 47.20 13.59 14.60
C MET A 795 48.26 13.55 15.71
N PHE A 796 47.88 13.81 16.96
CA PHE A 796 48.80 13.72 18.10
C PHE A 796 49.25 12.27 18.37
N SER A 797 48.32 11.30 18.40
CA SER A 797 48.65 9.90 18.68
C SER A 797 49.49 9.26 17.57
N SER A 798 49.14 9.50 16.30
CA SER A 798 49.94 9.04 15.15
C SER A 798 51.33 9.68 15.09
N TRP A 799 51.47 10.97 15.42
CA TRP A 799 52.77 11.64 15.58
C TRP A 799 53.60 11.02 16.72
N ALA A 800 52.98 10.79 17.88
CA ALA A 800 53.60 10.21 19.06
C ALA A 800 54.20 8.81 18.79
N THR A 801 53.42 7.92 18.15
CA THR A 801 53.85 6.56 17.81
C THR A 801 54.86 6.54 16.65
N SER A 802 54.65 7.31 15.58
CA SER A 802 55.45 7.15 14.34
C SER A 802 56.75 7.95 14.31
N SER A 803 56.80 9.13 14.93
CA SER A 803 57.84 10.13 14.68
C SER A 803 58.51 10.61 15.97
N LEU A 804 57.72 10.83 17.02
CA LEU A 804 58.14 11.55 18.23
C LEU A 804 59.28 10.85 18.98
N ALA A 805 59.23 9.51 19.09
CA ALA A 805 60.31 8.70 19.63
C ALA A 805 61.65 8.88 18.89
N ARG A 806 61.62 9.01 17.56
CA ARG A 806 62.81 9.22 16.72
C ARG A 806 63.33 10.66 16.81
N ALA A 807 62.42 11.63 16.89
CA ALA A 807 62.76 13.03 17.10
C ALA A 807 63.48 13.22 18.45
N LEU A 808 62.90 12.70 19.55
CA LEU A 808 63.47 12.71 20.89
C LEU A 808 64.87 12.09 20.95
N ALA A 809 65.06 10.90 20.38
CA ALA A 809 66.36 10.23 20.33
C ALA A 809 67.45 11.01 19.56
N SER A 810 67.08 12.06 18.81
CA SER A 810 67.99 12.94 18.07
C SER A 810 68.08 14.37 18.66
N ALA A 811 67.29 14.64 19.71
CA ALA A 811 67.22 15.92 20.40
C ALA A 811 67.71 15.83 21.86
N ASP A 812 67.79 14.61 22.43
CA ASP A 812 68.48 14.33 23.69
C ASP A 812 70.01 14.28 23.44
N PRO A 813 70.84 15.19 24.03
CA PRO A 813 72.28 15.20 23.79
C PRO A 813 72.96 13.89 24.19
N ASP A 814 72.48 13.25 25.25
CA ASP A 814 73.08 12.04 25.82
C ASP A 814 72.86 10.82 24.92
N LEU A 815 71.71 10.77 24.22
CA LEU A 815 71.36 9.69 23.28
C LEU A 815 71.88 9.95 21.86
N ALA A 816 71.97 11.22 21.45
CA ALA A 816 72.50 11.61 20.15
C ALA A 816 74.03 11.51 20.10
N GLY A 817 74.73 11.85 21.19
CA GLY A 817 76.19 11.82 21.27
C GLY A 817 76.80 10.41 21.32
N ASN A 818 76.04 9.41 21.79
CA ASN A 818 76.54 8.04 21.97
C ASN A 818 76.50 7.18 20.68
N LYS A 819 76.44 7.80 19.50
CA LYS A 819 76.55 7.12 18.20
C LYS A 819 77.95 7.33 17.62
N ALA A 820 78.72 6.25 17.54
CA ALA A 820 80.04 6.27 16.93
C ALA A 820 79.98 6.77 15.47
N ALA A 821 80.97 7.58 15.08
CA ALA A 821 81.07 8.11 13.73
C ALA A 821 81.29 6.97 12.72
N GLY A 822 80.37 6.82 11.76
CA GLY A 822 80.42 5.73 10.76
C GLY A 822 79.07 5.27 10.18
N SER A 823 77.94 5.87 10.58
CA SER A 823 76.63 5.69 9.93
C SER A 823 75.89 7.02 9.84
N ASP A 824 74.90 7.14 8.94
CA ASP A 824 74.15 8.38 8.61
C ASP A 824 73.18 8.87 9.72
N GLY A 825 73.63 8.83 10.98
CA GLY A 825 72.96 9.43 12.11
C GLY A 825 73.10 10.95 12.09
N ARG A 826 72.02 11.66 11.73
CA ARG A 826 71.91 13.12 11.92
C ARG A 826 72.32 13.49 13.36
N GLY A 827 73.41 14.23 13.49
CA GLY A 827 73.95 14.65 14.78
C GLY A 827 72.98 15.46 15.64
N TYR A 828 73.39 15.67 16.90
CA TYR A 828 72.71 16.51 17.87
C TYR A 828 72.50 17.93 17.32
N ASP A 829 71.28 18.44 17.47
CA ASP A 829 70.79 19.66 16.84
C ASP A 829 69.78 20.34 17.78
N PRO A 830 70.24 21.33 18.57
CA PRO A 830 69.41 22.01 19.56
C PRO A 830 68.10 22.58 19.00
N SER A 831 68.10 22.99 17.72
CA SER A 831 66.93 23.58 17.05
C SER A 831 65.74 22.62 16.91
N ARG A 832 65.93 21.32 17.18
CA ARG A 832 64.85 20.32 17.20
C ARG A 832 64.00 20.42 18.46
N ILE A 833 64.56 20.86 19.59
CA ILE A 833 63.78 21.06 20.82
C ILE A 833 62.80 22.21 20.62
N ASP A 834 63.22 23.31 19.96
CA ASP A 834 62.34 24.42 19.61
C ASP A 834 61.18 23.99 18.70
N LYS A 835 61.47 23.20 17.66
CA LYS A 835 60.45 22.66 16.73
C LYS A 835 59.49 21.67 17.41
N LEU A 836 59.99 20.87 18.36
CA LEU A 836 59.15 19.97 19.18
C LEU A 836 58.28 20.76 20.17
N GLU A 837 58.77 21.87 20.71
CA GLU A 837 58.00 22.74 21.60
C GLU A 837 56.95 23.55 20.85
N GLU A 838 57.26 24.08 19.67
CA GLU A 838 56.30 24.77 18.79
C GLU A 838 55.15 23.82 18.35
N THR A 839 55.49 22.61 17.88
CA THR A 839 54.50 21.63 17.45
C THR A 839 53.62 21.14 18.60
N LEU A 840 54.21 20.85 19.78
CA LEU A 840 53.43 20.48 20.96
C LEU A 840 52.52 21.63 21.42
N LYS A 841 53.03 22.86 21.50
CA LYS A 841 52.26 24.06 21.87
C LYS A 841 51.08 24.28 20.91
N ARG A 842 51.29 24.13 19.60
CA ARG A 842 50.23 24.25 18.59
C ARG A 842 49.14 23.19 18.75
N CYS A 843 49.48 21.96 19.12
CA CYS A 843 48.50 20.91 19.44
C CYS A 843 47.74 21.22 20.74
N GLU A 844 48.43 21.68 21.78
CA GLU A 844 47.88 22.05 23.09
C GLU A 844 46.89 23.23 22.97
N GLU A 845 47.28 24.31 22.29
CA GLU A 845 46.40 25.46 22.00
C GLU A 845 45.20 25.05 21.13
N HIS A 846 45.40 24.23 20.10
CA HIS A 846 44.32 23.78 19.23
C HIS A 846 43.29 22.90 19.96
N PHE A 847 43.76 21.98 20.81
CA PHE A 847 42.91 21.12 21.64
C PHE A 847 42.14 21.95 22.68
N ASN A 848 42.84 22.73 23.50
CA ASN A 848 42.22 23.54 24.57
C ASN A 848 41.21 24.55 24.02
N ARG A 849 41.49 25.19 22.86
CA ARG A 849 40.56 26.11 22.20
C ARG A 849 39.29 25.40 21.74
N HIS A 850 39.40 24.26 21.05
CA HIS A 850 38.20 23.57 20.56
C HIS A 850 37.44 22.86 21.67
N LEU A 851 38.10 22.43 22.76
CA LEU A 851 37.44 21.88 23.94
C LEU A 851 36.59 22.94 24.66
N ARG A 852 37.09 24.18 24.79
CA ARG A 852 36.31 25.30 25.31
C ARG A 852 35.08 25.60 24.43
N ILE A 853 35.30 25.75 23.12
CA ILE A 853 34.21 25.97 22.15
C ILE A 853 33.17 24.82 22.18
N LEU A 854 33.61 23.58 22.42
CA LEU A 854 32.71 22.43 22.60
C LEU A 854 31.87 22.58 23.86
N MET A 855 32.46 22.89 25.02
CA MET A 855 31.72 23.10 26.27
C MET A 855 30.74 24.27 26.18
N ASP A 856 31.15 25.40 25.58
CA ASP A 856 30.29 26.56 25.36
C ASP A 856 29.10 26.21 24.45
N SER A 857 29.35 25.42 23.40
CA SER A 857 28.29 24.93 22.50
C SER A 857 27.36 23.93 23.19
N LEU A 858 27.90 23.00 23.98
CA LEU A 858 27.11 22.02 24.75
C LEU A 858 26.20 22.72 25.77
N ASN A 859 26.69 23.75 26.46
CA ASN A 859 25.87 24.54 27.38
C ASN A 859 24.72 25.27 26.66
N TYR A 860 24.97 25.81 25.46
CA TYR A 860 23.92 26.41 24.63
C TYR A 860 22.87 25.37 24.20
N TYR A 861 23.32 24.25 23.62
CA TYR A 861 22.41 23.19 23.14
C TYR A 861 21.72 22.42 24.27
N ALA A 862 22.29 22.40 25.48
CA ALA A 862 21.61 21.88 26.68
C ALA A 862 20.42 22.74 27.11
N ALA A 863 20.47 24.05 26.84
CA ALA A 863 19.36 24.97 27.11
C ALA A 863 18.29 24.99 26.02
N THR A 864 18.61 24.58 24.78
CA THR A 864 17.69 24.65 23.63
C THR A 864 17.16 23.31 23.12
N GLU A 865 17.86 22.18 23.34
CA GLU A 865 17.59 20.93 22.61
C GLU A 865 17.57 19.62 23.41
N SER A 866 18.51 19.40 24.35
CA SER A 866 18.42 18.32 25.35
C SER A 866 19.30 18.60 26.57
N VAL A 867 18.67 18.60 27.75
CA VAL A 867 19.33 18.80 29.05
C VAL A 867 20.39 17.74 29.34
N VAL A 868 20.33 16.56 28.69
CA VAL A 868 21.33 15.49 28.86
C VAL A 868 22.74 15.95 28.47
N LEU A 869 22.87 16.85 27.49
CA LEU A 869 24.15 17.45 27.06
C LEU A 869 24.86 18.23 28.19
N LEU A 870 24.13 18.70 29.20
CA LEU A 870 24.71 19.38 30.38
C LEU A 870 25.58 18.43 31.22
N LYS A 871 25.24 17.13 31.25
CA LYS A 871 26.05 16.10 31.94
C LYS A 871 27.45 16.00 31.29
N LEU A 872 27.50 15.97 29.96
CA LEU A 872 28.75 15.97 29.21
C LEU A 872 29.54 17.26 29.45
N ALA A 873 28.89 18.43 29.39
CA ALA A 873 29.55 19.71 29.67
C ALA A 873 30.18 19.75 31.08
N HIS A 874 29.49 19.21 32.08
CA HIS A 874 30.02 19.09 33.45
C HIS A 874 31.20 18.12 33.53
N ALA A 875 31.10 16.93 32.94
CA ALA A 875 32.18 15.94 32.91
C ALA A 875 33.45 16.47 32.20
N LEU A 876 33.28 17.20 31.09
CA LEU A 876 34.38 17.82 30.35
C LEU A 876 34.99 19.02 31.10
N SER A 877 34.22 19.73 31.94
CA SER A 877 34.73 20.83 32.77
C SER A 877 35.90 20.39 33.67
N ALA A 878 35.87 19.16 34.17
CA ALA A 878 36.96 18.59 34.99
C ALA A 878 38.30 18.50 34.25
N ILE A 879 38.30 18.44 32.91
CA ILE A 879 39.52 18.39 32.07
C ILE A 879 40.10 19.80 31.86
N SER A 880 39.27 20.84 32.00
CA SER A 880 39.63 22.24 31.79
C SER A 880 40.03 22.98 33.07
N LYS A 881 39.98 22.33 34.25
CA LYS A 881 40.57 22.88 35.48
C LYS A 881 42.08 22.67 35.45
N GLU A 882 42.82 23.74 35.69
CA GLU A 882 44.28 23.73 35.77
C GLU A 882 44.70 23.68 37.24
N ASP A 883 44.76 22.46 37.77
CA ASP A 883 45.47 22.06 38.99
C ASP A 883 46.73 21.25 38.62
#